data_AF-A0AAV1QKV6-F1
#
_entry.id   AF-A0AAV1QKV6-F1
#
_cell.length_a   1.000
_cell.length_b   1.000
_cell.length_c   1.000
_cell.angle_alpha   90.00
_cell.angle_beta   90.00
_cell.angle_gamma   90.00
#
_symmetry.space_group_name_H-M   'P 1'
#
loop_
_entity.id
_entity.type
_entity.pdbx_description
1 polymer ?
#
loop_
_entity_poly.entity_id
_entity_poly.type
_entity_poly.pdbx_seq_one_letter_code
_entity_poly.pdbx_strand_id
1 'polypeptide(L)'
;MLSTSALNSLSRSNPNYKSSSRSSRPIAPSNPWDYKNIIEKLQDIINTLEERLKPLVNAELSVLVDVLHQPELLFLEGTDARQRCESGGFISKLIQHTKALMSAEEKLCIKVLRTLQEMLIRTLDFDEKGISLRKVLLQNYLFPNKKNNPKNDLAELGAAGWEQERDWATVAAVQCRLDREGGTKLFTDLVMSTKNDKIFQESIQLAICLLEGGNTEIQNSFYKLMMGDNKSEKFFKVLHDRMKDAQTDIKATVSVNVGEMTHKANEKELENGVASPALVLPAGLPLMVSGQSIAPVGASMPVQPVAEQREVETEMGPAVIIMKPILRFLQLLCENHNHDLQNFLRCQNNKTNYNLVCETLQFLDIMCGSTTGGLGLLGLYINESNVHLITQTLETLTEYCQGPCQENQTCIVTHESNGIDIITALILNDISPLCRYQMEMVLQLKDNASKLLLALMESRHDSENAERILFNLRPRELLARHNKILQNLLKTQKKSKEGDEGISSMLNLNNRPLSQMLTSSAPAAVVEQDPLEYYDLLTAQIEIVRDDRSMEQIVFPVHPICEFLTEESKYRVFNTTEQDEQGSKVTHFFEQTSFLHGEMEWQKKLRSMPVLFWFSRRMSLWGTISFNLAVFVNLIIAFFYPYDSGQGAIDDSLLLMLFWILTGLSVVGLFSQRYGFQPLTLALILRSIYHFGIGNTLILLGSLNLINKVVFVVSFVGNNGTFIMGYKAMVMDMEFLYHLGYVLTSTLGLFVHELFYSILLFDLIYREETLFNVIKSVTRNGRSILLTALLALILVYLFSIVGFLCLKEDFIMEVDRLPQIAAAPQQSEASQEFLKSCSSDGVSCTAETSGVTATEDEEVADTERACDTLLMCIVTVLNHGLRNGGGVGDVLRKPSKNEPLFPARVVYDLLFYFIVIIIVLNLIFGVIIDTFADLRSEKQKKEEVLKTTCFICGLERDKFDNKTVSFEDHIKQEHNIWNYLFFIVLVREKNKTDYTGPESYVAHMIKNNNLDWFPRMQAMSLVVTDGDGEQNEMRMLQDKLSSTMRVVTTLTSQLNELKEQMTEQRKRRQRMGFVDVQAGASAAAAVPPSAAGGNHQMYKT
;
A
#
# COMPACT_ATOMS: atom_id res chain seq x y z
N MET A 1 -63.38 -7.98 -5.75
CA MET A 1 -64.56 -8.33 -6.57
C MET A 1 -65.53 -7.16 -6.55
N LEU A 2 -66.25 -6.93 -7.66
CA LEU A 2 -67.61 -6.34 -7.79
C LEU A 2 -68.04 -5.26 -6.75
N SER A 3 -68.44 -4.02 -7.10
CA SER A 3 -69.17 -3.61 -8.31
C SER A 3 -69.03 -2.11 -8.67
N THR A 4 -69.29 -1.80 -9.93
CA THR A 4 -69.81 -0.55 -10.56
C THR A 4 -70.71 0.33 -9.66
N SER A 5 -70.90 1.64 -9.87
CA SER A 5 -70.89 2.50 -11.10
C SER A 5 -70.81 3.99 -10.68
N ALA A 6 -70.14 4.90 -11.40
CA ALA A 6 -70.68 5.80 -12.47
C ALA A 6 -71.79 6.78 -11.96
N LEU A 7 -71.85 8.10 -12.25
CA LEU A 7 -71.25 9.01 -13.25
C LEU A 7 -71.36 10.49 -12.76
N ASN A 8 -70.55 11.42 -13.30
CA ASN A 8 -70.83 12.84 -13.66
C ASN A 8 -71.63 13.79 -12.70
N SER A 9 -71.43 15.12 -12.64
CA SER A 9 -70.47 16.05 -13.29
C SER A 9 -70.67 17.48 -12.73
N LEU A 10 -69.61 18.31 -12.77
CA LEU A 10 -69.62 19.77 -13.01
C LEU A 10 -70.63 20.71 -12.30
N SER A 11 -70.06 21.54 -11.43
CA SER A 11 -70.10 23.04 -11.48
C SER A 11 -71.09 23.87 -10.63
N ARG A 12 -70.48 24.94 -10.08
CA ARG A 12 -70.98 26.33 -9.89
C ARG A 12 -71.77 26.79 -8.64
N SER A 13 -71.21 27.86 -8.05
CA SER A 13 -71.81 29.09 -7.46
C SER A 13 -72.53 29.08 -6.09
N ASN A 14 -71.95 29.90 -5.18
CA ASN A 14 -72.56 30.71 -4.08
C ASN A 14 -73.84 31.50 -4.53
N PRO A 15 -74.68 32.14 -3.66
CA PRO A 15 -74.36 32.70 -2.32
C PRO A 15 -75.48 32.79 -1.21
N ASN A 16 -75.07 33.26 0.00
CA ASN A 16 -75.72 34.21 0.95
C ASN A 16 -77.17 34.11 1.53
N TYR A 17 -77.21 34.23 2.88
CA TYR A 17 -78.04 35.12 3.75
C TYR A 17 -79.45 34.76 4.30
N LYS A 18 -79.61 35.09 5.61
CA LYS A 18 -80.86 35.38 6.41
C LYS A 18 -81.83 34.21 6.70
N SER A 19 -82.57 34.15 7.83
CA SER A 19 -82.56 34.91 9.10
C SER A 19 -83.51 34.30 10.16
N SER A 20 -83.27 34.60 11.45
CA SER A 20 -84.26 34.72 12.56
C SER A 20 -85.02 33.49 13.11
N SER A 21 -84.47 32.96 14.21
CA SER A 21 -85.11 32.79 15.54
C SER A 21 -86.59 32.36 15.68
N ARG A 22 -86.80 31.19 16.33
CA ARG A 22 -87.89 30.98 17.29
C ARG A 22 -87.48 30.01 18.40
N SER A 23 -87.79 30.35 19.65
CA SER A 23 -87.63 29.50 20.85
C SER A 23 -88.91 28.64 21.08
N SER A 24 -89.00 27.63 21.96
CA SER A 24 -88.14 27.22 23.09
C SER A 24 -88.34 25.75 23.56
N ARG A 25 -87.22 25.02 23.77
CA ARG A 25 -86.96 23.99 24.85
C ARG A 25 -87.76 22.66 24.90
N PRO A 26 -87.24 21.61 25.60
CA PRO A 26 -86.07 21.56 26.49
C PRO A 26 -84.83 20.82 25.95
N ILE A 27 -83.76 20.84 26.74
CA ILE A 27 -82.38 20.42 26.42
C ILE A 27 -82.07 19.03 27.01
N ALA A 28 -81.31 18.22 26.29
CA ALA A 28 -80.39 17.21 26.84
C ALA A 28 -79.03 17.34 26.11
N PRO A 29 -77.88 17.08 26.77
CA PRO A 29 -76.57 17.45 26.24
C PRO A 29 -75.98 16.39 25.29
N SER A 30 -75.53 16.81 24.12
CA SER A 30 -74.61 16.03 23.27
C SER A 30 -73.30 16.79 23.11
N ASN A 31 -72.28 16.44 23.90
CA ASN A 31 -70.94 17.01 23.81
C ASN A 31 -70.29 16.66 22.46
N PRO A 32 -69.92 17.65 21.62
CA PRO A 32 -69.09 17.39 20.43
C PRO A 32 -67.65 16.99 20.81
N TRP A 33 -67.22 17.37 22.01
CA TRP A 33 -65.88 17.17 22.55
C TRP A 33 -65.55 15.69 22.82
N ASP A 34 -66.53 14.87 23.20
CA ASP A 34 -66.30 13.46 23.51
C ASP A 34 -65.99 12.64 22.24
N TYR A 35 -66.67 12.92 21.12
CA TYR A 35 -66.37 12.25 19.84
C TYR A 35 -64.98 12.63 19.29
N LYS A 36 -64.56 13.89 19.43
CA LYS A 36 -63.22 14.31 18.99
C LYS A 36 -62.13 13.64 19.82
N ASN A 37 -62.31 13.57 21.14
CA ASN A 37 -61.40 12.88 22.06
C ASN A 37 -61.33 11.35 21.76
N ILE A 38 -62.45 10.71 21.43
CA ILE A 38 -62.47 9.31 20.99
C ILE A 38 -61.67 9.12 19.68
N ILE A 39 -61.80 10.03 18.71
CA ILE A 39 -61.04 9.97 17.46
C ILE A 39 -59.54 10.21 17.70
N GLU A 40 -59.17 11.21 18.51
CA GLU A 40 -57.77 11.48 18.88
C GLU A 40 -57.16 10.27 19.60
N LYS A 41 -57.88 9.63 20.54
CA LYS A 41 -57.42 8.40 21.21
C LYS A 41 -57.35 7.20 20.27
N LEU A 42 -58.24 7.10 19.28
CA LEU A 42 -58.15 6.05 18.25
C LEU A 42 -56.94 6.28 17.33
N GLN A 43 -56.63 7.53 16.98
CA GLN A 43 -55.45 7.89 16.21
C GLN A 43 -54.15 7.62 17.00
N ASP A 44 -54.10 7.96 18.30
CA ASP A 44 -52.99 7.59 19.19
C ASP A 44 -52.76 6.07 19.19
N ILE A 45 -53.84 5.26 19.31
CA ILE A 45 -53.76 3.80 19.29
C ILE A 45 -53.29 3.27 17.94
N ILE A 46 -53.82 3.81 16.82
CA ILE A 46 -53.40 3.42 15.47
C ILE A 46 -51.92 3.72 15.25
N ASN A 47 -51.46 4.93 15.58
CA ASN A 47 -50.05 5.32 15.45
C ASN A 47 -49.14 4.44 16.31
N THR A 48 -49.53 4.18 17.57
CA THR A 48 -48.78 3.30 18.49
C THR A 48 -48.72 1.85 18.00
N LEU A 49 -49.79 1.36 17.37
CA LEU A 49 -49.83 0.03 16.75
C LEU A 49 -48.99 -0.02 15.48
N GLU A 50 -49.07 1.00 14.62
CA GLU A 50 -48.28 1.10 13.40
C GLU A 50 -46.77 1.13 13.72
N GLU A 51 -46.33 1.99 14.63
CA GLU A 51 -44.93 2.04 15.09
C GLU A 51 -44.45 0.68 15.66
N ARG A 52 -45.28 -0.02 16.44
CA ARG A 52 -44.93 -1.33 17.02
C ARG A 52 -44.97 -2.49 16.03
N LEU A 53 -45.82 -2.43 15.01
CA LEU A 53 -46.00 -3.51 14.02
C LEU A 53 -45.06 -3.36 12.83
N LYS A 54 -44.69 -2.13 12.45
CA LYS A 54 -43.80 -1.84 11.31
C LYS A 54 -42.48 -2.64 11.31
N PRO A 55 -41.69 -2.75 12.40
CA PRO A 55 -40.49 -3.59 12.39
C PRO A 55 -40.81 -5.10 12.26
N LEU A 56 -41.96 -5.55 12.76
CA LEU A 56 -42.39 -6.95 12.63
C LEU A 56 -42.87 -7.27 11.20
N VAL A 57 -43.57 -6.34 10.55
CA VAL A 57 -43.98 -6.45 9.14
C VAL A 57 -42.75 -6.44 8.22
N ASN A 58 -41.76 -5.58 8.49
CA ASN A 58 -40.51 -5.58 7.74
C ASN A 58 -39.74 -6.89 7.93
N ALA A 59 -39.73 -7.47 9.14
CA ALA A 59 -39.12 -8.77 9.41
C ALA A 59 -39.87 -9.93 8.71
N GLU A 60 -41.20 -9.87 8.60
CA GLU A 60 -42.00 -10.83 7.83
C GLU A 60 -41.72 -10.73 6.32
N LEU A 61 -41.60 -9.50 5.79
CA LEU A 61 -41.23 -9.27 4.38
C LEU A 61 -39.80 -9.76 4.09
N SER A 62 -38.86 -9.58 5.02
CA SER A 62 -37.50 -10.11 4.90
C SER A 62 -37.46 -11.65 4.79
N VAL A 63 -38.35 -12.38 5.46
CA VAL A 63 -38.45 -13.84 5.30
C VAL A 63 -38.84 -14.25 3.87
N LEU A 64 -39.63 -13.44 3.16
CA LEU A 64 -39.96 -13.71 1.75
C LEU A 64 -38.70 -13.70 0.86
N VAL A 65 -37.76 -12.79 1.14
CA VAL A 65 -36.47 -12.68 0.45
C VAL A 65 -35.62 -13.94 0.68
N ASP A 66 -35.60 -14.47 1.90
CA ASP A 66 -34.90 -15.73 2.24
C ASP A 66 -35.53 -16.93 1.52
N VAL A 67 -36.88 -17.01 1.49
CA VAL A 67 -37.62 -18.06 0.77
C VAL A 67 -37.37 -18.02 -0.74
N LEU A 68 -37.17 -16.83 -1.32
CA LEU A 68 -36.84 -16.66 -2.75
C LEU A 68 -35.38 -16.98 -3.08
N HIS A 69 -34.46 -16.96 -2.11
CA HIS A 69 -33.09 -17.45 -2.32
C HIS A 69 -33.04 -18.98 -2.46
N GLN A 70 -33.84 -19.70 -1.66
CA GLN A 70 -33.85 -21.17 -1.58
C GLN A 70 -35.27 -21.76 -1.74
N PRO A 71 -35.96 -21.52 -2.87
CA PRO A 71 -37.32 -22.02 -3.11
C PRO A 71 -37.40 -23.55 -3.10
N GLU A 72 -36.29 -24.24 -3.39
CA GLU A 72 -36.15 -25.70 -3.32
C GLU A 72 -36.44 -26.30 -1.94
N LEU A 73 -36.24 -25.56 -0.84
CA LEU A 73 -36.49 -26.05 0.52
C LEU A 73 -37.98 -26.18 0.86
N LEU A 74 -38.86 -25.49 0.11
CA LEU A 74 -40.31 -25.68 0.21
C LEU A 74 -40.78 -27.03 -0.37
N PHE A 75 -39.95 -27.68 -1.18
CA PHE A 75 -40.29 -28.91 -1.89
C PHE A 75 -39.52 -30.12 -1.37
N LEU A 76 -40.20 -31.26 -1.31
CA LEU A 76 -39.59 -32.52 -0.89
C LEU A 76 -38.49 -32.97 -1.87
N GLU A 77 -37.45 -33.59 -1.30
CA GLU A 77 -36.30 -34.12 -2.03
C GLU A 77 -36.75 -35.16 -3.07
N GLY A 78 -36.17 -35.08 -4.28
CA GLY A 78 -36.50 -35.98 -5.40
C GLY A 78 -37.71 -35.59 -6.26
N THR A 79 -38.33 -34.43 -6.04
CA THR A 79 -39.43 -33.95 -6.91
C THR A 79 -38.95 -33.12 -8.11
N ASP A 80 -39.61 -33.24 -9.26
CA ASP A 80 -39.38 -32.40 -10.46
C ASP A 80 -39.45 -30.90 -10.15
N ALA A 81 -40.35 -30.51 -9.24
CA ALA A 81 -40.50 -29.12 -8.80
C ALA A 81 -39.21 -28.63 -8.14
N ARG A 82 -38.63 -29.43 -7.24
CA ARG A 82 -37.37 -29.11 -6.58
C ARG A 82 -36.22 -28.99 -7.57
N GLN A 83 -36.07 -29.94 -8.50
CA GLN A 83 -35.02 -29.88 -9.53
C GLN A 83 -35.10 -28.61 -10.38
N ARG A 84 -36.30 -28.14 -10.74
CA ARG A 84 -36.52 -26.88 -11.47
C ARG A 84 -36.28 -25.62 -10.64
N CYS A 85 -36.40 -25.70 -9.32
CA CYS A 85 -36.05 -24.63 -8.39
C CYS A 85 -34.53 -24.55 -8.16
N GLU A 86 -33.90 -25.70 -7.90
CA GLU A 86 -32.43 -25.84 -7.78
C GLU A 86 -31.72 -25.35 -9.05
N SER A 87 -32.29 -25.63 -10.24
CA SER A 87 -31.78 -25.15 -11.53
C SER A 87 -32.12 -23.67 -11.85
N GLY A 88 -32.59 -22.87 -10.88
CA GLY A 88 -32.88 -21.44 -11.03
C GLY A 88 -34.18 -21.09 -11.79
N GLY A 89 -34.81 -22.06 -12.45
CA GLY A 89 -35.90 -21.84 -13.41
C GLY A 89 -37.14 -21.14 -12.86
N PHE A 90 -37.37 -21.19 -11.54
CA PHE A 90 -38.40 -20.37 -10.87
C PHE A 90 -38.10 -18.86 -10.98
N ILE A 91 -36.85 -18.45 -10.71
CA ILE A 91 -36.42 -17.05 -10.76
C ILE A 91 -36.39 -16.56 -12.21
N SER A 92 -35.86 -17.33 -13.18
CA SER A 92 -35.99 -16.92 -14.59
C SER A 92 -37.45 -16.77 -15.01
N LYS A 93 -38.37 -17.64 -14.55
CA LYS A 93 -39.77 -17.51 -14.91
C LYS A 93 -40.44 -16.30 -14.25
N LEU A 94 -40.08 -15.96 -13.02
CA LEU A 94 -40.49 -14.74 -12.35
C LEU A 94 -40.02 -13.51 -13.13
N ILE A 95 -38.72 -13.43 -13.47
CA ILE A 95 -38.11 -12.37 -14.28
C ILE A 95 -38.84 -12.19 -15.63
N GLN A 96 -39.09 -13.28 -16.36
CA GLN A 96 -39.85 -13.26 -17.61
C GLN A 96 -41.29 -12.75 -17.44
N HIS A 97 -41.94 -13.09 -16.32
CA HIS A 97 -43.31 -12.68 -16.05
C HIS A 97 -43.41 -11.21 -15.63
N THR A 98 -42.43 -10.69 -14.88
CA THR A 98 -42.33 -9.26 -14.51
C THR A 98 -42.37 -8.35 -15.74
N LYS A 99 -41.73 -8.75 -16.85
CA LYS A 99 -41.81 -8.03 -18.13
C LYS A 99 -43.25 -7.93 -18.67
N ALA A 100 -44.04 -9.00 -18.57
CA ALA A 100 -45.45 -8.98 -18.99
C ALA A 100 -46.33 -8.17 -18.03
N LEU A 101 -46.03 -8.20 -16.73
CA LEU A 101 -46.74 -7.44 -15.71
C LEU A 101 -46.56 -5.92 -15.84
N MET A 102 -45.47 -5.44 -16.45
CA MET A 102 -45.17 -4.01 -16.63
C MET A 102 -46.35 -3.19 -17.16
N SER A 103 -47.12 -3.72 -18.13
CA SER A 103 -48.29 -3.03 -18.71
C SER A 103 -49.65 -3.48 -18.14
N ALA A 104 -49.68 -4.53 -17.32
CA ALA A 104 -50.91 -5.12 -16.78
C ALA A 104 -51.16 -4.74 -15.32
N GLU A 105 -50.13 -4.82 -14.47
CA GLU A 105 -50.21 -4.56 -13.02
C GLU A 105 -48.94 -3.86 -12.52
N GLU A 106 -48.84 -2.55 -12.77
CA GLU A 106 -47.69 -1.71 -12.37
C GLU A 106 -47.32 -1.84 -10.89
N LYS A 107 -48.32 -1.91 -9.99
CA LYS A 107 -48.11 -2.07 -8.54
C LYS A 107 -47.46 -3.41 -8.17
N LEU A 108 -47.75 -4.49 -8.91
CA LEU A 108 -47.14 -5.79 -8.68
C LEU A 108 -45.71 -5.79 -9.22
N CYS A 109 -45.48 -5.19 -10.39
CA CYS A 109 -44.14 -5.00 -10.97
C CYS A 109 -43.20 -4.27 -9.99
N ILE A 110 -43.64 -3.14 -9.41
CA ILE A 110 -42.87 -2.39 -8.41
C ILE A 110 -42.52 -3.24 -7.19
N LYS A 111 -43.47 -4.04 -6.66
CA LYS A 111 -43.21 -4.93 -5.52
C LYS A 111 -42.17 -5.99 -5.85
N VAL A 112 -42.28 -6.64 -7.01
CA VAL A 112 -41.32 -7.67 -7.44
C VAL A 112 -39.93 -7.06 -7.63
N LEU A 113 -39.81 -5.86 -8.22
CA LEU A 113 -38.52 -5.18 -8.36
C LEU A 113 -37.86 -4.90 -7.00
N ARG A 114 -38.61 -4.41 -6.01
CA ARG A 114 -38.09 -4.21 -4.63
C ARG A 114 -37.63 -5.51 -3.99
N THR A 115 -38.41 -6.58 -4.10
CA THR A 115 -38.00 -7.88 -3.55
C THR A 115 -36.74 -8.43 -4.25
N LEU A 116 -36.54 -8.18 -5.54
CA LEU A 116 -35.29 -8.52 -6.24
C LEU A 116 -34.10 -7.63 -5.81
N GLN A 117 -34.31 -6.35 -5.47
CA GLN A 117 -33.28 -5.49 -4.87
C GLN A 117 -32.88 -6.01 -3.48
N GLU A 118 -33.87 -6.31 -2.62
CA GLU A 118 -33.68 -6.85 -1.26
C GLU A 118 -32.99 -8.24 -1.28
N MET A 119 -33.15 -9.02 -2.36
CA MET A 119 -32.39 -10.26 -2.57
C MET A 119 -30.90 -10.03 -2.76
N LEU A 120 -30.50 -8.90 -3.37
CA LEU A 120 -29.09 -8.57 -3.62
C LEU A 120 -28.46 -7.88 -2.41
N ILE A 121 -29.15 -6.89 -1.83
CA ILE A 121 -28.69 -6.12 -0.67
C ILE A 121 -29.69 -6.32 0.48
N ARG A 122 -29.26 -7.00 1.54
CA ARG A 122 -30.06 -7.20 2.74
C ARG A 122 -29.85 -6.05 3.73
N THR A 123 -30.91 -5.33 4.07
CA THR A 123 -30.96 -4.44 5.24
C THR A 123 -31.62 -5.20 6.40
N LEU A 124 -30.86 -5.44 7.47
CA LEU A 124 -31.29 -6.26 8.62
C LEU A 124 -31.47 -5.44 9.90
N ASP A 125 -32.01 -4.23 9.75
CA ASP A 125 -32.25 -3.28 10.85
C ASP A 125 -33.53 -3.65 11.61
N PHE A 126 -33.46 -4.74 12.39
CA PHE A 126 -34.58 -5.28 13.16
C PHE A 126 -34.31 -5.30 14.67
N ASP A 127 -35.26 -4.80 15.45
CA ASP A 127 -35.34 -5.04 16.89
C ASP A 127 -35.24 -6.55 17.22
N GLU A 128 -34.82 -6.89 18.45
CA GLU A 128 -34.77 -8.28 18.94
C GLU A 128 -36.06 -9.07 18.67
N LYS A 129 -37.22 -8.41 18.70
CA LYS A 129 -38.53 -9.01 18.41
C LYS A 129 -38.69 -9.38 16.92
N GLY A 130 -38.18 -8.55 16.01
CA GLY A 130 -38.17 -8.83 14.57
C GLY A 130 -37.23 -10.00 14.25
N ILE A 131 -36.03 -10.02 14.85
CA ILE A 131 -35.08 -11.13 14.72
C ILE A 131 -35.68 -12.44 15.25
N SER A 132 -36.33 -12.40 16.42
CA SER A 132 -37.03 -13.54 17.01
C SER A 132 -38.16 -14.07 16.13
N LEU A 133 -38.98 -13.16 15.56
CA LEU A 133 -40.03 -13.52 14.60
C LEU A 133 -39.45 -14.17 13.34
N ARG A 134 -38.45 -13.54 12.69
CA ARG A 134 -37.77 -14.07 11.51
C ARG A 134 -37.19 -15.46 11.76
N LYS A 135 -36.55 -15.69 12.91
CA LYS A 135 -36.05 -17.00 13.33
C LYS A 135 -37.14 -18.08 13.41
N VAL A 136 -38.30 -17.77 14.01
CA VAL A 136 -39.44 -18.70 14.09
C VAL A 136 -40.00 -19.00 12.70
N LEU A 137 -40.16 -17.98 11.85
CA LEU A 137 -40.70 -18.13 10.50
C LEU A 137 -39.76 -18.95 9.60
N LEU A 138 -38.46 -18.67 9.59
CA LEU A 138 -37.46 -19.44 8.83
C LEU A 138 -37.42 -20.91 9.25
N GLN A 139 -37.49 -21.19 10.56
CA GLN A 139 -37.55 -22.56 11.07
C GLN A 139 -38.84 -23.29 10.59
N ASN A 140 -39.97 -22.60 10.56
CA ASN A 140 -41.25 -23.17 10.13
C ASN A 140 -41.33 -23.42 8.62
N TYR A 141 -40.82 -22.50 7.79
CA TYR A 141 -40.95 -22.58 6.33
C TYR A 141 -39.83 -23.41 5.67
N LEU A 142 -38.58 -23.25 6.09
CA LEU A 142 -37.41 -23.85 5.42
C LEU A 142 -36.89 -25.12 6.10
N PHE A 143 -37.13 -25.28 7.41
CA PHE A 143 -36.56 -26.38 8.20
C PHE A 143 -37.57 -27.17 9.07
N PRO A 144 -38.77 -27.54 8.56
CA PRO A 144 -39.82 -28.18 9.38
C PRO A 144 -39.41 -29.51 10.03
N ASN A 145 -38.39 -30.21 9.51
CA ASN A 145 -37.98 -31.55 9.97
C ASN A 145 -36.56 -31.67 10.58
N LYS A 146 -35.70 -30.62 10.55
CA LYS A 146 -34.34 -30.68 11.12
C LYS A 146 -34.36 -30.42 12.64
N LYS A 147 -34.55 -31.46 13.46
CA LYS A 147 -34.49 -31.35 14.93
C LYS A 147 -33.08 -31.25 15.54
N ASN A 148 -32.04 -31.65 14.82
CA ASN A 148 -30.65 -31.61 15.32
C ASN A 148 -29.82 -30.55 14.60
N ASN A 149 -29.27 -29.64 15.41
CA ASN A 149 -28.29 -28.60 15.09
C ASN A 149 -28.67 -27.46 14.10
N PRO A 150 -29.80 -26.74 14.30
CA PRO A 150 -30.17 -25.58 13.46
C PRO A 150 -29.33 -24.31 13.73
N LYS A 151 -28.18 -24.39 14.43
CA LYS A 151 -27.40 -23.20 14.82
C LYS A 151 -26.51 -22.65 13.70
N ASN A 152 -25.96 -23.51 12.84
CA ASN A 152 -25.08 -23.06 11.75
C ASN A 152 -25.90 -22.60 10.53
N ASP A 153 -26.80 -23.46 10.02
CA ASP A 153 -27.68 -23.17 8.89
C ASP A 153 -28.50 -21.87 9.07
N LEU A 154 -28.90 -21.55 10.31
CA LEU A 154 -29.64 -20.34 10.64
C LEU A 154 -28.75 -19.11 10.91
N ALA A 155 -27.47 -19.31 11.23
CA ALA A 155 -26.49 -18.22 11.31
C ALA A 155 -26.09 -17.76 9.89
N GLU A 156 -25.94 -18.70 8.94
CA GLU A 156 -25.66 -18.44 7.53
C GLU A 156 -26.81 -17.67 6.82
N LEU A 157 -28.05 -17.87 7.27
CA LEU A 157 -29.21 -17.05 6.88
C LEU A 157 -29.29 -15.70 7.62
N GLY A 158 -28.30 -15.32 8.43
CA GLY A 158 -28.25 -14.03 9.12
C GLY A 158 -29.30 -13.87 10.22
N ALA A 159 -29.66 -14.95 10.94
CA ALA A 159 -30.50 -14.88 12.14
C ALA A 159 -29.70 -14.75 13.45
N ALA A 160 -28.37 -14.62 13.36
CA ALA A 160 -27.53 -14.12 14.43
C ALA A 160 -27.43 -12.60 14.28
N GLY A 161 -28.10 -11.85 15.17
CA GLY A 161 -28.17 -10.37 15.13
C GLY A 161 -26.86 -9.69 15.55
N TRP A 162 -25.79 -9.95 14.82
CA TRP A 162 -24.50 -9.28 14.93
C TRP A 162 -24.18 -8.72 13.54
N GLU A 163 -23.56 -7.55 13.48
CA GLU A 163 -23.07 -6.94 12.24
C GLU A 163 -21.96 -7.81 11.65
N GLN A 164 -22.35 -8.84 10.90
CA GLN A 164 -21.41 -9.70 10.20
C GLN A 164 -20.92 -8.92 8.98
N GLU A 165 -19.61 -8.63 8.99
CA GLU A 165 -18.89 -7.94 7.93
C GLU A 165 -19.29 -8.52 6.56
N ARG A 166 -19.78 -7.66 5.66
CA ARG A 166 -20.45 -8.09 4.42
C ARG A 166 -19.49 -8.89 3.55
N ASP A 167 -19.73 -10.20 3.44
CA ASP A 167 -18.99 -11.04 2.51
C ASP A 167 -19.40 -10.75 1.06
N TRP A 168 -18.59 -9.92 0.40
CA TRP A 168 -18.74 -9.59 -1.01
C TRP A 168 -18.68 -10.81 -1.94
N ALA A 169 -18.05 -11.93 -1.54
CA ALA A 169 -18.06 -13.15 -2.36
C ALA A 169 -19.47 -13.77 -2.43
N THR A 170 -20.19 -13.79 -1.30
CA THR A 170 -21.59 -14.22 -1.24
C THR A 170 -22.50 -13.29 -2.05
N VAL A 171 -22.32 -11.97 -1.94
CA VAL A 171 -23.09 -10.99 -2.73
C VAL A 171 -22.85 -11.16 -4.24
N ALA A 172 -21.58 -11.28 -4.66
CA ALA A 172 -21.20 -11.50 -6.06
C ALA A 172 -21.77 -12.81 -6.62
N ALA A 173 -21.86 -13.87 -5.82
CA ALA A 173 -22.48 -15.13 -6.22
C ALA A 173 -23.99 -14.99 -6.48
N VAL A 174 -24.71 -14.25 -5.63
CA VAL A 174 -26.16 -13.99 -5.81
C VAL A 174 -26.39 -13.08 -7.02
N GLN A 175 -25.60 -12.02 -7.16
CA GLN A 175 -25.55 -11.14 -8.34
C GLN A 175 -25.40 -11.97 -9.65
N CYS A 176 -24.37 -12.81 -9.75
CA CYS A 176 -24.11 -13.63 -10.93
C CYS A 176 -25.19 -14.70 -11.18
N ARG A 177 -25.85 -15.22 -10.13
CA ARG A 177 -27.03 -16.09 -10.29
C ARG A 177 -28.18 -15.31 -10.94
N LEU A 178 -28.48 -14.11 -10.45
CA LEU A 178 -29.57 -13.27 -10.93
C LEU A 178 -29.35 -12.80 -12.39
N ASP A 179 -28.11 -12.53 -12.79
CA ASP A 179 -27.75 -12.25 -14.17
C ASP A 179 -28.01 -13.45 -15.10
N ARG A 180 -27.55 -14.66 -14.72
CA ARG A 180 -27.79 -15.91 -15.47
C ARG A 180 -29.28 -16.21 -15.71
N GLU A 181 -30.14 -15.89 -14.74
CA GLU A 181 -31.60 -16.06 -14.88
C GLU A 181 -32.26 -14.97 -15.77
N GLY A 182 -31.53 -13.90 -16.11
CA GLY A 182 -31.93 -12.84 -17.03
C GLY A 182 -32.14 -11.45 -16.41
N GLY A 183 -31.58 -11.17 -15.23
CA GLY A 183 -31.79 -9.91 -14.50
C GLY A 183 -31.36 -8.64 -15.25
N THR A 184 -30.16 -8.65 -15.86
CA THR A 184 -29.65 -7.54 -16.70
C THR A 184 -30.56 -7.27 -17.90
N LYS A 185 -31.01 -8.32 -18.57
CA LYS A 185 -31.95 -8.24 -19.70
C LYS A 185 -33.31 -7.67 -19.32
N LEU A 186 -33.85 -8.05 -18.15
CA LEU A 186 -35.08 -7.48 -17.62
C LEU A 186 -34.95 -5.96 -17.41
N PHE A 187 -33.84 -5.50 -16.81
CA PHE A 187 -33.58 -4.07 -16.66
C PHE A 187 -33.58 -3.33 -18.00
N THR A 188 -32.81 -3.81 -18.99
CA THR A 188 -32.73 -3.15 -20.31
C THR A 188 -34.10 -3.09 -20.99
N ASP A 189 -34.86 -4.19 -20.95
CA ASP A 189 -36.23 -4.25 -21.49
C ASP A 189 -37.19 -3.29 -20.77
N LEU A 190 -37.10 -3.16 -19.43
CA LEU A 190 -37.93 -2.26 -18.63
C LEU A 190 -37.64 -0.79 -18.92
N VAL A 191 -36.37 -0.38 -18.87
CA VAL A 191 -35.94 1.02 -19.14
C VAL A 191 -36.39 1.48 -20.52
N MET A 192 -36.31 0.61 -21.52
CA MET A 192 -36.71 0.92 -22.89
C MET A 192 -38.22 1.00 -23.14
N SER A 193 -39.03 0.42 -22.26
CA SER A 193 -40.46 0.18 -22.53
C SER A 193 -41.40 0.84 -21.52
N THR A 194 -40.92 1.18 -20.32
CA THR A 194 -41.72 1.84 -19.29
C THR A 194 -41.96 3.31 -19.59
N LYS A 195 -43.14 3.80 -19.17
CA LYS A 195 -43.46 5.24 -19.09
C LYS A 195 -43.72 5.71 -17.66
N ASN A 196 -43.73 4.78 -16.70
CA ASN A 196 -43.98 5.09 -15.30
C ASN A 196 -42.63 5.34 -14.61
N ASP A 197 -42.41 6.58 -14.15
CA ASP A 197 -41.18 7.02 -13.49
C ASP A 197 -40.82 6.18 -12.27
N LYS A 198 -41.84 5.65 -11.56
CA LYS A 198 -41.64 4.81 -10.38
C LYS A 198 -41.14 3.42 -10.74
N ILE A 199 -41.60 2.83 -11.85
CA ILE A 199 -41.02 1.58 -12.38
C ILE A 199 -39.59 1.83 -12.86
N PHE A 200 -39.34 2.97 -13.53
CA PHE A 200 -38.00 3.34 -13.98
C PHE A 200 -37.02 3.46 -12.80
N GLN A 201 -37.37 4.22 -11.75
CA GLN A 201 -36.55 4.40 -10.55
C GLN A 201 -36.18 3.05 -9.90
N GLU A 202 -37.17 2.17 -9.71
CA GLU A 202 -36.98 0.84 -9.11
C GLU A 202 -36.16 -0.10 -10.02
N SER A 203 -36.22 0.09 -11.35
CA SER A 203 -35.39 -0.66 -12.30
C SER A 203 -33.93 -0.19 -12.27
N ILE A 204 -33.66 1.12 -12.21
CA ILE A 204 -32.31 1.67 -12.04
C ILE A 204 -31.72 1.22 -10.70
N GLN A 205 -32.51 1.25 -9.62
CA GLN A 205 -32.06 0.76 -8.32
C GLN A 205 -31.69 -0.73 -8.36
N LEU A 206 -32.45 -1.57 -9.07
CA LEU A 206 -32.09 -2.98 -9.28
C LEU A 206 -30.75 -3.12 -10.03
N ALA A 207 -30.50 -2.29 -11.05
CA ALA A 207 -29.22 -2.30 -11.77
C ALA A 207 -28.04 -1.82 -10.91
N ILE A 208 -28.25 -0.85 -10.03
CA ILE A 208 -27.27 -0.44 -9.01
C ILE A 208 -26.94 -1.63 -8.10
N CYS A 209 -27.93 -2.32 -7.55
CA CYS A 209 -27.71 -3.49 -6.69
C CYS A 209 -27.00 -4.67 -7.41
N LEU A 210 -27.20 -4.81 -8.72
CA LEU A 210 -26.51 -5.81 -9.55
C LEU A 210 -25.03 -5.46 -9.80
N LEU A 211 -24.68 -4.18 -9.85
CA LEU A 211 -23.32 -3.71 -10.14
C LEU A 211 -22.52 -3.30 -8.90
N GLU A 212 -23.16 -3.16 -7.74
CA GLU A 212 -22.52 -2.73 -6.50
C GLU A 212 -21.34 -3.65 -6.13
N GLY A 213 -20.17 -3.04 -5.87
CA GLY A 213 -18.90 -3.74 -5.67
C GLY A 213 -18.13 -4.04 -6.95
N GLY A 214 -18.52 -3.47 -8.10
CA GLY A 214 -17.79 -3.53 -9.35
C GLY A 214 -17.74 -4.93 -9.97
N ASN A 215 -18.88 -5.61 -10.09
CA ASN A 215 -18.92 -6.98 -10.60
C ASN A 215 -18.66 -7.05 -12.12
N THR A 216 -17.44 -7.43 -12.51
CA THR A 216 -16.98 -7.47 -13.91
C THR A 216 -17.72 -8.46 -14.79
N GLU A 217 -18.27 -9.56 -14.26
CA GLU A 217 -19.12 -10.48 -15.04
C GLU A 217 -20.41 -9.79 -15.48
N ILE A 218 -21.02 -9.00 -14.58
CA ILE A 218 -22.27 -8.28 -14.86
C ILE A 218 -22.03 -7.07 -15.77
N GLN A 219 -20.95 -6.33 -15.58
CA GLN A 219 -20.50 -5.30 -16.53
C GLN A 219 -20.34 -5.89 -17.95
N ASN A 220 -19.71 -7.07 -18.07
CA ASN A 220 -19.56 -7.78 -19.33
C ASN A 220 -20.90 -8.26 -19.92
N SER A 221 -21.84 -8.72 -19.10
CA SER A 221 -23.21 -9.04 -19.55
C SER A 221 -23.95 -7.81 -20.06
N PHE A 222 -23.83 -6.66 -19.38
CA PHE A 222 -24.35 -5.37 -19.85
C PHE A 222 -23.75 -4.97 -21.21
N TYR A 223 -22.43 -5.01 -21.36
CA TYR A 223 -21.74 -4.71 -22.62
C TYR A 223 -22.22 -5.62 -23.76
N LYS A 224 -22.25 -6.94 -23.55
CA LYS A 224 -22.73 -7.92 -24.54
C LYS A 224 -24.19 -7.70 -24.93
N LEU A 225 -25.07 -7.38 -23.98
CA LEU A 225 -26.49 -7.08 -24.26
C LEU A 225 -26.67 -5.80 -25.07
N MET A 226 -25.88 -4.75 -24.81
CA MET A 226 -25.98 -3.48 -25.54
C MET A 226 -25.34 -3.55 -26.94
N MET A 227 -24.31 -4.39 -27.13
CA MET A 227 -23.74 -4.69 -28.45
C MET A 227 -24.60 -5.64 -29.28
N GLY A 228 -25.40 -6.51 -28.65
CA GLY A 228 -26.09 -7.64 -29.30
C GLY A 228 -27.46 -7.35 -29.93
N ASP A 229 -28.02 -6.14 -29.79
CA ASP A 229 -29.38 -5.80 -30.25
C ASP A 229 -29.43 -4.38 -30.85
N ASN A 230 -30.26 -4.16 -31.89
CA ASN A 230 -30.67 -2.84 -32.43
C ASN A 230 -31.51 -1.99 -31.43
N LYS A 231 -31.33 -2.23 -30.12
CA LYS A 231 -32.08 -1.67 -29.00
C LYS A 231 -31.25 -0.66 -28.21
N SER A 232 -29.92 -0.74 -28.28
CA SER A 232 -29.01 0.16 -27.56
C SER A 232 -29.26 1.63 -27.88
N GLU A 233 -29.49 2.00 -29.15
CA GLU A 233 -29.86 3.38 -29.54
C GLU A 233 -31.07 3.91 -28.75
N LYS A 234 -32.09 3.09 -28.51
CA LYS A 234 -33.26 3.49 -27.70
C LYS A 234 -32.95 3.59 -26.21
N PHE A 235 -32.12 2.69 -25.69
CA PHE A 235 -31.70 2.70 -24.28
C PHE A 235 -30.93 4.00 -23.97
N PHE A 236 -29.89 4.30 -24.75
CA PHE A 236 -29.10 5.53 -24.59
C PHE A 236 -29.92 6.79 -24.84
N LYS A 237 -30.85 6.76 -25.81
CA LYS A 237 -31.80 7.86 -26.01
C LYS A 237 -32.65 8.14 -24.77
N VAL A 238 -33.21 7.12 -24.11
CA VAL A 238 -34.03 7.32 -22.91
C VAL A 238 -33.21 7.96 -21.78
N LEU A 239 -31.95 7.57 -21.60
CA LEU A 239 -31.06 8.22 -20.62
C LEU A 239 -30.75 9.66 -21.03
N HIS A 240 -30.42 9.91 -22.30
CA HIS A 240 -30.15 11.25 -22.84
C HIS A 240 -31.33 12.21 -22.68
N ASP A 241 -32.53 11.79 -23.08
CA ASP A 241 -33.77 12.57 -22.97
C ASP A 241 -34.02 12.94 -21.49
N ARG A 242 -33.85 11.99 -20.54
CA ARG A 242 -34.02 12.24 -19.10
C ARG A 242 -32.97 13.19 -18.52
N MET A 243 -31.72 13.10 -18.97
CA MET A 243 -30.67 14.07 -18.60
C MET A 243 -31.01 15.47 -19.10
N LYS A 244 -31.51 15.60 -20.33
CA LYS A 244 -31.95 16.88 -20.90
C LYS A 244 -33.16 17.47 -20.18
N ASP A 245 -34.13 16.64 -19.79
CA ASP A 245 -35.28 17.08 -18.97
C ASP A 245 -34.79 17.67 -17.63
N ALA A 246 -33.89 16.95 -16.92
CA ALA A 246 -33.32 17.43 -15.67
C ALA A 246 -32.50 18.72 -15.82
N GLN A 247 -31.64 18.81 -16.85
CA GLN A 247 -30.89 20.03 -17.19
C GLN A 247 -31.83 21.23 -17.45
N THR A 248 -32.99 20.99 -18.05
CA THR A 248 -33.98 22.04 -18.38
C THR A 248 -34.77 22.47 -17.14
N ASP A 249 -35.15 21.52 -16.29
CA ASP A 249 -35.82 21.77 -15.01
C ASP A 249 -34.94 22.65 -14.09
N ILE A 250 -33.66 22.29 -13.94
CA ILE A 250 -32.68 23.08 -13.16
C ILE A 250 -32.55 24.50 -13.71
N LYS A 251 -32.42 24.66 -15.05
CA LYS A 251 -32.36 26.00 -15.68
C LYS A 251 -33.59 26.83 -15.37
N ALA A 252 -34.78 26.23 -15.39
CA ALA A 252 -36.02 26.91 -15.05
C ALA A 252 -36.02 27.36 -13.58
N THR A 253 -35.81 26.45 -12.63
CA THR A 253 -35.83 26.76 -11.18
C THR A 253 -34.75 27.77 -10.77
N VAL A 254 -33.52 27.61 -11.27
CA VAL A 254 -32.40 28.49 -10.94
C VAL A 254 -32.66 29.92 -11.44
N SER A 255 -33.25 30.09 -12.62
CA SER A 255 -33.60 31.42 -13.15
C SER A 255 -34.64 32.17 -12.29
N VAL A 256 -35.55 31.44 -11.64
CA VAL A 256 -36.56 32.01 -10.72
C VAL A 256 -35.92 32.41 -9.39
N ASN A 257 -35.10 31.52 -8.81
CA ASN A 257 -34.45 31.78 -7.51
C ASN A 257 -33.53 33.01 -7.54
N VAL A 258 -32.80 33.26 -8.64
CA VAL A 258 -31.96 34.47 -8.78
C VAL A 258 -32.81 35.75 -8.82
N GLY A 259 -34.02 35.69 -9.41
CA GLY A 259 -34.98 36.80 -9.41
C GLY A 259 -35.56 37.09 -8.02
N GLU A 260 -35.92 36.07 -7.24
CA GLU A 260 -36.40 36.26 -5.87
C GLU A 260 -35.27 36.74 -4.93
N MET A 261 -34.04 36.25 -5.11
CA MET A 261 -32.89 36.67 -4.31
C MET A 261 -32.54 38.15 -4.53
N THR A 262 -32.64 38.66 -5.76
CA THR A 262 -32.44 40.09 -6.06
C THR A 262 -33.56 40.97 -5.50
N HIS A 263 -34.80 40.48 -5.46
CA HIS A 263 -35.89 41.17 -4.75
C HIS A 263 -35.65 41.23 -3.23
N LYS A 264 -35.27 40.10 -2.59
CA LYS A 264 -34.95 40.07 -1.15
C LYS A 264 -33.70 40.89 -0.78
N ALA A 265 -32.74 41.04 -1.70
CA ALA A 265 -31.59 41.92 -1.51
C ALA A 265 -32.02 43.40 -1.49
N ASN A 266 -32.83 43.83 -2.46
CA ASN A 266 -33.37 45.20 -2.52
C ASN A 266 -34.28 45.54 -1.31
N GLU A 267 -35.00 44.56 -0.75
CA GLU A 267 -35.79 44.77 0.48
C GLU A 267 -34.88 44.92 1.72
N LYS A 268 -33.81 44.13 1.85
CA LYS A 268 -32.87 44.21 2.99
C LYS A 268 -32.00 45.46 3.00
N GLU A 269 -31.72 46.07 1.85
CA GLU A 269 -31.03 47.36 1.79
C GLU A 269 -31.90 48.53 2.28
N LEU A 270 -33.22 48.37 2.36
CA LEU A 270 -34.14 49.43 2.81
C LEU A 270 -34.32 49.48 4.35
N GLU A 271 -33.98 48.42 5.09
CA GLU A 271 -34.14 48.37 6.56
C GLU A 271 -32.87 48.72 7.37
N ASN A 272 -31.66 48.55 6.82
CA ASN A 272 -30.40 48.72 7.57
C ASN A 272 -29.74 50.10 7.36
N GLY A 273 -30.36 51.15 7.91
CA GLY A 273 -30.04 52.55 7.62
C GLY A 273 -29.54 53.44 8.77
N VAL A 274 -28.92 52.92 9.86
CA VAL A 274 -28.23 53.78 10.86
C VAL A 274 -26.97 53.12 11.44
N ALA A 275 -25.79 53.57 10.98
CA ALA A 275 -24.58 53.88 11.77
C ALA A 275 -23.31 53.81 10.90
N SER A 276 -22.67 54.97 10.68
CA SER A 276 -21.29 55.04 10.19
C SER A 276 -20.50 56.02 11.04
N PRO A 277 -19.22 55.74 11.32
CA PRO A 277 -18.23 56.78 11.53
C PRO A 277 -17.26 56.86 10.33
N ALA A 278 -17.25 58.06 9.75
CA ALA A 278 -16.42 58.61 8.67
C ALA A 278 -15.04 57.99 8.36
N LEU A 279 -14.72 57.97 7.07
CA LEU A 279 -13.40 58.35 6.53
C LEU A 279 -13.58 59.26 5.29
N VAL A 280 -12.57 60.07 5.00
CA VAL A 280 -12.69 61.37 4.30
C VAL A 280 -12.50 61.28 2.78
N LEU A 281 -13.39 61.94 2.01
CA LEU A 281 -13.11 62.45 0.66
C LEU A 281 -13.78 63.85 0.46
N PRO A 282 -13.15 64.79 -0.28
CA PRO A 282 -13.63 66.18 -0.38
C PRO A 282 -14.45 66.53 -1.65
N ALA A 283 -15.40 67.47 -1.46
CA ALA A 283 -15.98 68.43 -2.43
C ALA A 283 -16.88 67.94 -3.60
N GLY A 284 -18.07 68.58 -3.78
CA GLY A 284 -18.88 68.31 -4.99
C GLY A 284 -20.25 68.99 -5.28
N LEU A 285 -20.96 69.60 -4.32
CA LEU A 285 -22.25 70.36 -4.50
C LEU A 285 -23.52 69.61 -5.07
N PRO A 286 -24.76 70.16 -4.92
CA PRO A 286 -26.00 69.36 -4.77
C PRO A 286 -27.18 69.72 -5.70
N LEU A 287 -28.34 69.03 -5.54
CA LEU A 287 -29.73 69.58 -5.48
C LEU A 287 -30.70 68.46 -4.95
N MET A 288 -31.44 68.59 -3.84
CA MET A 288 -32.80 69.18 -3.62
C MET A 288 -33.99 68.39 -4.22
N VAL A 289 -35.20 68.27 -3.62
CA VAL A 289 -35.71 68.39 -2.22
C VAL A 289 -37.24 68.01 -2.18
N SER A 290 -37.82 67.75 -0.98
CA SER A 290 -39.29 67.67 -0.66
C SER A 290 -40.03 66.36 -1.02
N GLY A 291 -41.02 65.82 -0.28
CA GLY A 291 -41.75 66.18 0.96
C GLY A 291 -43.18 65.58 0.95
N GLN A 292 -44.02 65.45 2.00
CA GLN A 292 -43.94 65.64 3.47
C GLN A 292 -45.28 65.12 4.13
N SER A 293 -45.40 65.05 5.48
CA SER A 293 -46.66 64.89 6.29
C SER A 293 -47.17 63.45 6.61
N ILE A 294 -47.91 63.13 7.70
CA ILE A 294 -47.76 63.24 9.18
C ILE A 294 -49.07 62.73 9.87
N ALA A 295 -48.98 61.62 10.65
CA ALA A 295 -49.74 61.22 11.88
C ALA A 295 -51.32 61.15 11.92
N PRO A 296 -52.01 60.65 12.99
CA PRO A 296 -51.54 60.03 14.25
C PRO A 296 -52.27 58.75 14.79
N VAL A 297 -51.51 57.96 15.58
CA VAL A 297 -51.80 57.20 16.84
C VAL A 297 -53.24 56.78 17.28
N GLY A 298 -53.37 55.49 17.66
CA GLY A 298 -54.40 54.93 18.58
C GLY A 298 -54.00 53.52 19.07
N ALA A 299 -54.33 53.11 20.32
CA ALA A 299 -53.54 52.07 21.04
C ALA A 299 -54.25 50.78 21.53
N SER A 300 -53.44 49.72 21.64
CA SER A 300 -53.43 48.61 22.62
C SER A 300 -54.30 47.32 22.47
N MET A 301 -53.55 46.20 22.32
CA MET A 301 -53.77 44.82 22.85
C MET A 301 -54.83 43.87 22.22
N PRO A 302 -54.67 42.53 22.31
CA PRO A 302 -53.55 41.76 22.89
C PRO A 302 -52.80 40.83 21.89
N VAL A 303 -51.71 40.23 22.37
CA VAL A 303 -50.81 39.29 21.66
C VAL A 303 -51.52 37.98 21.26
N GLN A 304 -51.28 37.52 20.02
CA GLN A 304 -51.43 36.11 19.61
C GLN A 304 -50.04 35.51 19.32
N PRO A 305 -49.86 34.18 19.42
CA PRO A 305 -48.55 33.55 19.26
C PRO A 305 -48.03 33.73 17.83
N VAL A 306 -46.72 33.97 17.71
CA VAL A 306 -46.01 33.88 16.43
C VAL A 306 -46.15 32.46 15.92
N ALA A 307 -46.88 32.28 14.81
CA ALA A 307 -46.76 31.06 14.03
C ALA A 307 -45.36 31.05 13.41
N GLU A 308 -44.57 30.02 13.71
CA GLU A 308 -43.30 29.78 13.02
C GLU A 308 -43.59 29.69 11.52
N GLN A 309 -43.12 30.69 10.77
CA GLN A 309 -42.93 30.53 9.34
C GLN A 309 -41.79 29.54 9.18
N ARG A 310 -42.14 28.24 9.07
CA ARG A 310 -41.23 27.26 8.48
C ARG A 310 -40.79 27.82 7.14
N GLU A 311 -39.50 28.04 6.99
CA GLU A 311 -38.91 28.31 5.69
C GLU A 311 -39.31 27.16 4.76
N VAL A 312 -39.84 27.50 3.58
CA VAL A 312 -40.24 26.50 2.60
C VAL A 312 -38.96 25.96 2.00
N GLU A 313 -38.48 24.84 2.53
CA GLU A 313 -37.44 24.02 1.91
C GLU A 313 -37.82 23.80 0.45
N THR A 314 -37.00 24.33 -0.46
CA THR A 314 -37.26 24.25 -1.89
C THR A 314 -36.78 22.87 -2.36
N GLU A 315 -37.62 21.85 -2.15
CA GLU A 315 -37.35 20.49 -2.62
C GLU A 315 -37.04 20.50 -4.13
N MET A 316 -35.96 19.80 -4.52
CA MET A 316 -35.56 19.71 -5.92
C MET A 316 -36.62 18.99 -6.75
N GLY A 317 -36.79 19.40 -8.01
CA GLY A 317 -37.76 18.79 -8.91
C GLY A 317 -37.57 17.26 -9.06
N PRO A 318 -38.64 16.47 -9.28
CA PRO A 318 -38.52 15.02 -9.43
C PRO A 318 -37.55 14.57 -10.54
N ALA A 319 -37.40 15.38 -11.60
CA ALA A 319 -36.44 15.16 -12.68
C ALA A 319 -34.97 15.32 -12.22
N VAL A 320 -34.72 16.12 -11.18
CA VAL A 320 -33.38 16.30 -10.58
C VAL A 320 -33.07 15.17 -9.60
N ILE A 321 -34.08 14.73 -8.81
CA ILE A 321 -33.90 13.62 -7.84
C ILE A 321 -33.57 12.31 -8.56
N ILE A 322 -34.19 12.04 -9.72
CA ILE A 322 -33.95 10.80 -10.48
C ILE A 322 -32.55 10.74 -11.12
N MET A 323 -31.85 11.88 -11.24
CA MET A 323 -30.47 11.90 -11.76
C MET A 323 -29.46 11.26 -10.82
N LYS A 324 -29.66 11.31 -9.48
CA LYS A 324 -28.72 10.69 -8.52
C LYS A 324 -28.52 9.18 -8.79
N PRO A 325 -29.57 8.34 -8.87
CA PRO A 325 -29.39 6.92 -9.19
C PRO A 325 -28.95 6.66 -10.64
N ILE A 326 -29.33 7.52 -11.62
CA ILE A 326 -28.82 7.39 -13.00
C ILE A 326 -27.29 7.55 -13.02
N LEU A 327 -26.76 8.59 -12.37
CA LEU A 327 -25.33 8.83 -12.29
C LEU A 327 -24.60 7.71 -11.53
N ARG A 328 -25.14 7.25 -10.39
CA ARG A 328 -24.55 6.12 -9.66
C ARG A 328 -24.54 4.82 -10.49
N PHE A 329 -25.56 4.56 -11.29
CA PHE A 329 -25.58 3.43 -12.24
C PHE A 329 -24.49 3.56 -13.31
N LEU A 330 -24.31 4.75 -13.90
CA LEU A 330 -23.28 5.01 -14.90
C LEU A 330 -21.86 4.94 -14.31
N GLN A 331 -21.67 5.36 -13.06
CA GLN A 331 -20.43 5.20 -12.30
C GLN A 331 -20.09 3.71 -12.11
N LEU A 332 -21.04 2.91 -11.60
CA LEU A 332 -20.87 1.48 -11.33
C LEU A 332 -20.59 0.63 -12.60
N LEU A 333 -21.03 1.09 -13.78
CA LEU A 333 -20.67 0.46 -15.05
C LEU A 333 -19.17 0.62 -15.39
N CYS A 334 -18.52 1.69 -14.90
CA CYS A 334 -17.14 2.03 -15.21
C CYS A 334 -16.14 1.64 -14.10
N GLU A 335 -16.62 1.35 -12.87
CA GLU A 335 -15.81 0.84 -11.75
C GLU A 335 -14.87 -0.30 -12.20
N ASN A 336 -13.66 -0.35 -11.64
CA ASN A 336 -12.54 -1.19 -12.08
C ASN A 336 -12.00 -0.87 -13.49
N HIS A 337 -12.04 0.39 -13.92
CA HIS A 337 -11.29 0.85 -15.09
C HIS A 337 -11.73 0.17 -16.40
N ASN A 338 -13.04 0.00 -16.59
CA ASN A 338 -13.58 -0.73 -17.73
C ASN A 338 -13.53 0.11 -19.02
N HIS A 339 -12.37 0.13 -19.67
CA HIS A 339 -12.07 0.91 -20.87
C HIS A 339 -13.07 0.72 -22.02
N ASP A 340 -13.60 -0.50 -22.21
CA ASP A 340 -14.60 -0.80 -23.24
C ASP A 340 -15.94 -0.12 -22.94
N LEU A 341 -16.42 -0.17 -21.69
CA LEU A 341 -17.66 0.51 -21.28
C LEU A 341 -17.48 2.03 -21.23
N GLN A 342 -16.36 2.53 -20.71
CA GLN A 342 -16.02 3.96 -20.69
C GLN A 342 -16.07 4.57 -22.10
N ASN A 343 -15.50 3.89 -23.09
CA ASN A 343 -15.55 4.32 -24.48
C ASN A 343 -16.95 4.17 -25.10
N PHE A 344 -17.67 3.11 -24.76
CA PHE A 344 -19.03 2.87 -25.26
C PHE A 344 -20.06 3.91 -24.74
N LEU A 345 -19.87 4.48 -23.54
CA LEU A 345 -20.69 5.59 -23.05
C LEU A 345 -20.45 6.91 -23.81
N ARG A 346 -19.27 7.07 -24.43
CA ARG A 346 -18.93 8.21 -25.32
C ARG A 346 -19.38 7.98 -26.76
N CYS A 347 -19.10 6.80 -27.33
CA CYS A 347 -19.40 6.46 -28.72
C CYS A 347 -19.91 5.02 -28.85
N GLN A 348 -21.20 4.87 -29.17
CA GLN A 348 -21.86 3.57 -29.27
C GLN A 348 -21.68 2.89 -30.64
N ASN A 349 -21.01 3.54 -31.59
CA ASN A 349 -20.86 3.08 -32.98
C ASN A 349 -22.21 2.77 -33.69
N ASN A 350 -23.28 3.39 -33.22
CA ASN A 350 -24.63 3.29 -33.79
C ASN A 350 -24.88 4.39 -34.84
N LYS A 351 -26.05 4.36 -35.49
CA LYS A 351 -26.45 5.40 -36.46
C LYS A 351 -26.51 6.80 -35.83
N THR A 352 -26.89 6.88 -34.56
CA THR A 352 -26.73 8.07 -33.71
C THR A 352 -25.88 7.70 -32.51
N ASN A 353 -24.99 8.60 -32.10
CA ASN A 353 -24.17 8.46 -30.91
C ASN A 353 -24.66 9.48 -29.86
N TYR A 354 -24.83 9.01 -28.63
CA TYR A 354 -25.24 9.79 -27.47
C TYR A 354 -24.08 9.86 -26.50
N ASN A 355 -23.35 10.97 -26.51
CA ASN A 355 -22.19 11.17 -25.65
C ASN A 355 -22.63 11.55 -24.22
N LEU A 356 -22.82 10.55 -23.37
CA LEU A 356 -23.28 10.76 -21.98
C LEU A 356 -22.22 11.44 -21.11
N VAL A 357 -20.93 11.38 -21.48
CA VAL A 357 -19.83 12.06 -20.78
C VAL A 357 -20.01 13.59 -20.87
N CYS A 358 -20.19 14.12 -22.08
CA CYS A 358 -20.47 15.55 -22.29
C CYS A 358 -21.77 16.00 -21.63
N GLU A 359 -22.81 15.16 -21.62
CA GLU A 359 -24.09 15.49 -20.97
C GLU A 359 -23.98 15.51 -19.44
N THR A 360 -23.13 14.67 -18.86
CA THR A 360 -22.82 14.69 -17.43
C THR A 360 -22.04 15.96 -17.07
N LEU A 361 -21.11 16.39 -17.93
CA LEU A 361 -20.38 17.65 -17.76
C LEU A 361 -21.28 18.88 -17.90
N GLN A 362 -22.19 18.89 -18.90
CA GLN A 362 -23.21 19.94 -19.04
C GLN A 362 -24.15 19.99 -17.84
N PHE A 363 -24.51 18.84 -17.25
CA PHE A 363 -25.33 18.78 -16.04
C PHE A 363 -24.62 19.44 -14.84
N LEU A 364 -23.32 19.15 -14.63
CA LEU A 364 -22.50 19.82 -13.62
C LEU A 364 -22.40 21.34 -13.85
N ASP A 365 -22.15 21.74 -15.10
CA ASP A 365 -22.05 23.15 -15.53
C ASP A 365 -23.31 23.96 -15.20
N ILE A 366 -24.46 23.37 -15.49
CA ILE A 366 -25.77 23.96 -15.23
C ILE A 366 -26.06 24.05 -13.73
N MET A 367 -25.69 23.04 -12.94
CA MET A 367 -25.84 23.03 -11.48
C MET A 367 -24.95 24.07 -10.77
N CYS A 368 -23.72 24.29 -11.27
CA CYS A 368 -22.77 25.22 -10.69
C CYS A 368 -22.83 26.64 -11.30
N GLY A 369 -23.64 26.86 -12.34
CA GLY A 369 -23.97 28.18 -12.87
C GLY A 369 -22.95 28.78 -13.84
N SER A 370 -22.49 28.00 -14.83
CA SER A 370 -21.70 28.39 -16.02
C SER A 370 -20.92 29.72 -15.95
N THR A 371 -21.53 30.83 -16.35
CA THR A 371 -20.88 32.16 -16.45
C THR A 371 -20.71 32.90 -15.13
N THR A 372 -21.34 32.41 -14.05
CA THR A 372 -21.31 33.04 -12.71
C THR A 372 -20.52 32.23 -11.68
N GLY A 373 -20.41 30.90 -11.85
CA GLY A 373 -19.62 30.03 -10.97
C GLY A 373 -18.13 30.36 -11.00
N GLY A 374 -17.55 30.56 -12.20
CA GLY A 374 -16.15 30.96 -12.39
C GLY A 374 -15.78 32.33 -11.79
N LEU A 375 -16.77 33.20 -11.56
CA LEU A 375 -16.60 34.51 -10.91
C LEU A 375 -16.63 34.43 -9.37
N GLY A 376 -16.75 33.23 -8.79
CA GLY A 376 -16.76 33.02 -7.33
C GLY A 376 -18.14 33.05 -6.67
N LEU A 377 -19.22 33.05 -7.44
CA LEU A 377 -20.60 33.05 -6.93
C LEU A 377 -21.17 31.65 -6.65
N LEU A 378 -20.34 30.60 -6.65
CA LEU A 378 -20.72 29.21 -6.40
C LEU A 378 -21.52 29.00 -5.10
N GLY A 379 -21.23 29.77 -4.06
CA GLY A 379 -21.93 29.71 -2.76
C GLY A 379 -23.41 30.14 -2.80
N LEU A 380 -23.92 30.64 -3.93
CA LEU A 380 -25.33 30.97 -4.14
C LEU A 380 -26.12 29.85 -4.83
N TYR A 381 -25.44 28.92 -5.51
CA TYR A 381 -26.07 27.81 -6.22
C TYR A 381 -25.89 26.47 -5.50
N ILE A 382 -24.82 26.31 -4.73
CA ILE A 382 -24.54 25.08 -3.96
C ILE A 382 -25.21 25.20 -2.59
N ASN A 383 -26.16 24.32 -2.33
CA ASN A 383 -26.97 24.23 -1.12
C ASN A 383 -26.84 22.83 -0.48
N GLU A 384 -27.22 22.69 0.79
CA GLU A 384 -27.23 21.40 1.49
C GLU A 384 -28.04 20.31 0.76
N SER A 385 -29.17 20.67 0.13
CA SER A 385 -29.99 19.72 -0.62
C SER A 385 -29.35 19.20 -1.91
N ASN A 386 -28.44 19.96 -2.54
CA ASN A 386 -27.90 19.62 -3.86
C ASN A 386 -26.43 19.18 -3.85
N VAL A 387 -25.68 19.44 -2.78
CA VAL A 387 -24.24 19.10 -2.68
C VAL A 387 -24.00 17.61 -2.94
N HIS A 388 -24.82 16.71 -2.40
CA HIS A 388 -24.68 15.26 -2.63
C HIS A 388 -24.88 14.83 -4.09
N LEU A 389 -25.66 15.57 -4.88
CA LEU A 389 -25.86 15.31 -6.31
C LEU A 389 -24.66 15.81 -7.12
N ILE A 390 -24.10 16.96 -6.75
CA ILE A 390 -22.85 17.48 -7.34
C ILE A 390 -21.69 16.53 -7.05
N THR A 391 -21.56 16.07 -5.80
CA THR A 391 -20.56 15.06 -5.38
C THR A 391 -20.67 13.77 -6.21
N GLN A 392 -21.89 13.21 -6.34
CA GLN A 392 -22.14 12.04 -7.19
C GLN A 392 -21.79 12.30 -8.67
N THR A 393 -22.00 13.52 -9.17
CA THR A 393 -21.66 13.91 -10.55
C THR A 393 -20.14 13.93 -10.76
N LEU A 394 -19.39 14.49 -9.81
CA LEU A 394 -17.91 14.49 -9.84
C LEU A 394 -17.35 13.07 -9.79
N GLU A 395 -17.84 12.22 -8.89
CA GLU A 395 -17.43 10.81 -8.78
C GLU A 395 -17.69 10.05 -10.11
N THR A 396 -18.84 10.29 -10.74
CA THR A 396 -19.19 9.68 -12.04
C THR A 396 -18.26 10.16 -13.17
N LEU A 397 -17.90 11.44 -13.19
CA LEU A 397 -16.95 11.99 -14.16
C LEU A 397 -15.52 11.45 -13.95
N THR A 398 -15.14 11.14 -12.71
CA THR A 398 -13.84 10.54 -12.39
C THR A 398 -13.75 9.12 -12.96
N GLU A 399 -14.75 8.26 -12.70
CA GLU A 399 -14.80 6.89 -13.24
C GLU A 399 -14.90 6.82 -14.78
N TYR A 400 -15.33 7.88 -15.46
CA TYR A 400 -15.29 7.95 -16.92
C TYR A 400 -13.88 8.12 -17.50
N CYS A 401 -12.91 8.60 -16.70
CA CYS A 401 -11.57 8.99 -17.16
C CYS A 401 -10.44 8.14 -16.57
N GLN A 402 -10.61 7.74 -15.31
CA GLN A 402 -9.66 6.95 -14.52
C GLN A 402 -9.42 5.58 -15.16
N GLY A 403 -8.19 5.08 -15.15
CA GLY A 403 -7.85 3.82 -15.82
C GLY A 403 -7.64 4.03 -17.31
N PRO A 404 -6.50 4.64 -17.67
CA PRO A 404 -6.41 5.81 -18.53
C PRO A 404 -7.23 5.71 -19.82
N CYS A 405 -8.33 6.47 -19.86
CA CYS A 405 -9.13 6.66 -21.06
C CYS A 405 -8.84 8.04 -21.67
N GLN A 406 -7.76 8.10 -22.49
CA GLN A 406 -7.23 9.35 -23.05
C GLN A 406 -8.30 10.15 -23.81
N GLU A 407 -9.21 9.47 -24.51
CA GLU A 407 -10.23 10.13 -25.30
C GLU A 407 -11.36 10.72 -24.45
N ASN A 408 -11.74 10.09 -23.33
CA ASN A 408 -12.73 10.65 -22.41
C ASN A 408 -12.15 11.86 -21.68
N GLN A 409 -10.88 11.80 -21.24
CA GLN A 409 -10.15 12.94 -20.68
C GLN A 409 -10.17 14.14 -21.65
N THR A 410 -9.71 13.96 -22.89
CA THR A 410 -9.73 15.02 -23.92
C THR A 410 -11.14 15.54 -24.16
N CYS A 411 -12.13 14.65 -24.26
CA CYS A 411 -13.53 15.02 -24.49
C CYS A 411 -14.12 15.91 -23.39
N ILE A 412 -13.66 15.80 -22.14
CA ILE A 412 -14.05 16.69 -21.04
C ILE A 412 -13.27 18.01 -21.10
N VAL A 413 -11.96 17.94 -21.36
CA VAL A 413 -11.06 19.11 -21.42
C VAL A 413 -11.43 20.09 -22.54
N THR A 414 -11.76 19.58 -23.72
CA THR A 414 -12.02 20.40 -24.92
C THR A 414 -13.50 20.74 -25.12
N HIS A 415 -14.39 20.44 -24.17
CA HIS A 415 -15.82 20.67 -24.33
C HIS A 415 -16.22 22.15 -24.24
N GLU A 416 -17.17 22.58 -25.06
CA GLU A 416 -17.60 23.98 -25.21
C GLU A 416 -18.09 24.64 -23.89
N SER A 417 -18.61 23.85 -22.94
CA SER A 417 -19.02 24.35 -21.60
C SER A 417 -17.86 24.80 -20.70
N ASN A 418 -16.60 24.71 -21.11
CA ASN A 418 -15.43 25.04 -20.27
C ASN A 418 -15.46 24.35 -18.88
N GLY A 419 -15.82 23.06 -18.83
CA GLY A 419 -16.08 22.35 -17.57
C GLY A 419 -14.91 22.36 -16.57
N ILE A 420 -13.67 22.50 -17.05
CA ILE A 420 -12.47 22.72 -16.21
C ILE A 420 -12.61 23.96 -15.34
N ASP A 421 -13.09 25.08 -15.88
CA ASP A 421 -13.21 26.36 -15.18
C ASP A 421 -14.10 26.23 -13.92
N ILE A 422 -15.02 25.27 -13.95
CA ILE A 422 -15.97 24.96 -12.87
C ILE A 422 -15.32 24.07 -11.82
N ILE A 423 -14.60 23.04 -12.25
CA ILE A 423 -13.83 22.16 -11.36
C ILE A 423 -12.74 22.96 -10.62
N THR A 424 -12.01 23.84 -11.32
CA THR A 424 -11.03 24.73 -10.67
C THR A 424 -11.71 25.74 -9.76
N ALA A 425 -12.86 26.31 -10.14
CA ALA A 425 -13.62 27.22 -9.29
C ALA A 425 -14.16 26.56 -8.01
N LEU A 426 -14.56 25.28 -8.03
CA LEU A 426 -14.98 24.52 -6.83
C LEU A 426 -13.83 24.41 -5.81
N ILE A 427 -12.60 24.20 -6.29
CA ILE A 427 -11.40 24.12 -5.44
C ILE A 427 -10.98 25.52 -4.96
N LEU A 428 -10.93 26.50 -5.86
CA LEU A 428 -10.36 27.83 -5.63
C LEU A 428 -11.29 28.84 -4.96
N ASN A 429 -12.59 28.60 -4.85
CA ASN A 429 -13.52 29.55 -4.20
C ASN A 429 -13.96 29.08 -2.81
N ASP A 430 -14.40 30.03 -1.98
CA ASP A 430 -14.99 29.76 -0.67
C ASP A 430 -16.51 29.59 -0.81
N ILE A 431 -17.03 28.40 -0.47
CA ILE A 431 -18.46 28.09 -0.55
C ILE A 431 -19.15 28.59 0.73
N SER A 432 -19.23 29.91 0.89
CA SER A 432 -20.05 30.54 1.94
C SER A 432 -21.51 30.60 1.46
N PRO A 433 -22.52 30.19 2.26
CA PRO A 433 -22.47 29.96 3.71
C PRO A 433 -22.10 28.54 4.20
N LEU A 434 -22.09 27.52 3.33
CA LEU A 434 -21.85 26.10 3.70
C LEU A 434 -20.59 25.90 4.56
N CYS A 435 -19.49 26.59 4.25
CA CYS A 435 -18.24 26.56 5.03
C CYS A 435 -18.40 26.93 6.52
N ARG A 436 -19.50 27.57 6.95
CA ARG A 436 -19.73 27.94 8.36
C ARG A 436 -20.50 26.89 9.15
N TYR A 437 -21.35 26.10 8.49
CA TYR A 437 -22.27 25.16 9.14
C TYR A 437 -21.87 23.71 8.94
N GLN A 438 -21.39 23.33 7.73
CA GLN A 438 -21.06 21.96 7.37
C GLN A 438 -19.78 21.91 6.51
N MET A 439 -18.65 22.21 7.16
CA MET A 439 -17.33 22.20 6.50
C MET A 439 -16.97 20.83 5.88
N GLU A 440 -17.41 19.74 6.50
CA GLU A 440 -17.11 18.36 6.07
C GLU A 440 -17.58 18.07 4.64
N MET A 441 -18.81 18.46 4.29
CA MET A 441 -19.33 18.29 2.92
C MET A 441 -18.58 19.14 1.89
N VAL A 442 -18.12 20.34 2.29
CA VAL A 442 -17.29 21.20 1.43
C VAL A 442 -15.90 20.58 1.21
N LEU A 443 -15.33 19.95 2.24
CA LEU A 443 -14.06 19.23 2.11
C LEU A 443 -14.21 18.01 1.18
N GLN A 444 -15.27 17.20 1.34
CA GLN A 444 -15.57 16.08 0.45
C GLN A 444 -15.75 16.54 -1.01
N LEU A 445 -16.47 17.65 -1.24
CA LEU A 445 -16.66 18.20 -2.58
C LEU A 445 -15.33 18.63 -3.22
N LYS A 446 -14.43 19.24 -2.44
CA LYS A 446 -13.10 19.65 -2.92
C LYS A 446 -12.16 18.48 -3.15
N ASP A 447 -12.25 17.44 -2.32
CA ASP A 447 -11.50 16.19 -2.49
C ASP A 447 -11.90 15.50 -3.81
N ASN A 448 -13.20 15.29 -4.04
CA ASN A 448 -13.69 14.68 -5.29
C ASN A 448 -13.43 15.55 -6.53
N ALA A 449 -13.48 16.88 -6.43
CA ALA A 449 -13.05 17.76 -7.51
C ALA A 449 -11.53 17.66 -7.80
N SER A 450 -10.71 17.46 -6.77
CA SER A 450 -9.26 17.28 -6.91
C SER A 450 -8.91 15.93 -7.53
N LYS A 451 -9.61 14.84 -7.12
CA LYS A 451 -9.51 13.52 -7.75
C LYS A 451 -9.83 13.57 -9.24
N LEU A 452 -10.88 14.29 -9.63
CA LEU A 452 -11.23 14.49 -11.04
C LEU A 452 -10.13 15.22 -11.83
N LEU A 453 -9.50 16.26 -11.28
CA LEU A 453 -8.36 16.92 -11.95
C LEU A 453 -7.16 15.98 -12.12
N LEU A 454 -6.86 15.15 -11.13
CA LEU A 454 -5.78 14.16 -11.23
C LEU A 454 -6.09 13.09 -12.29
N ALA A 455 -7.31 12.56 -12.32
CA ALA A 455 -7.77 11.59 -13.33
C ALA A 455 -7.77 12.16 -14.77
N LEU A 456 -7.94 13.48 -14.94
CA LEU A 456 -7.82 14.15 -16.24
C LEU A 456 -6.38 14.32 -16.73
N MET A 457 -5.39 14.16 -15.83
CA MET A 457 -3.95 14.25 -16.12
C MET A 457 -3.24 12.87 -16.07
N GLU A 458 -3.97 11.80 -15.76
CA GLU A 458 -3.45 10.43 -15.63
C GLU A 458 -2.93 9.89 -16.97
N SER A 459 -1.68 9.41 -16.99
CA SER A 459 -1.00 8.79 -18.15
C SER A 459 -0.95 9.67 -19.41
N ARG A 460 -0.64 10.97 -19.27
CA ARG A 460 -0.54 11.93 -20.37
C ARG A 460 0.88 12.45 -20.60
N HIS A 461 1.28 12.51 -21.87
CA HIS A 461 2.56 13.06 -22.34
C HIS A 461 2.39 14.37 -23.12
N ASP A 462 1.17 14.67 -23.55
CA ASP A 462 0.79 15.88 -24.28
C ASP A 462 0.59 17.07 -23.33
N SER A 463 1.20 18.22 -23.66
CA SER A 463 1.10 19.41 -22.82
C SER A 463 -0.26 20.12 -22.92
N GLU A 464 -1.06 19.87 -23.96
CA GLU A 464 -2.31 20.61 -24.24
C GLU A 464 -3.31 20.57 -23.06
N ASN A 465 -3.56 19.39 -22.50
CA ASN A 465 -4.45 19.22 -21.34
C ASN A 465 -3.89 19.95 -20.11
N ALA A 466 -2.59 19.79 -19.83
CA ALA A 466 -1.93 20.39 -18.68
C ALA A 466 -1.90 21.93 -18.78
N GLU A 467 -1.59 22.48 -19.95
CA GLU A 467 -1.61 23.92 -20.22
C GLU A 467 -3.01 24.52 -20.05
N ARG A 468 -4.05 23.87 -20.57
CA ARG A 468 -5.45 24.32 -20.41
C ARG A 468 -5.87 24.35 -18.93
N ILE A 469 -5.48 23.35 -18.16
CA ILE A 469 -5.73 23.25 -16.71
C ILE A 469 -4.94 24.33 -15.93
N LEU A 470 -3.63 24.49 -16.22
CA LEU A 470 -2.76 25.47 -15.56
C LEU A 470 -3.19 26.92 -15.83
N PHE A 471 -3.62 27.22 -17.07
CA PHE A 471 -4.17 28.52 -17.45
C PHE A 471 -5.37 28.91 -16.57
N ASN A 472 -6.25 27.96 -16.29
CA ASN A 472 -7.45 28.15 -15.48
C ASN A 472 -7.19 28.20 -13.96
N LEU A 473 -6.19 27.46 -13.47
CA LEU A 473 -5.90 27.32 -12.03
C LEU A 473 -5.29 28.57 -11.37
N ARG A 474 -4.74 29.52 -12.14
CA ARG A 474 -4.04 30.73 -11.64
C ARG A 474 -3.06 30.41 -10.48
N PRO A 475 -1.90 29.77 -10.74
CA PRO A 475 -1.07 29.11 -9.72
C PRO A 475 -0.71 29.93 -8.45
N ARG A 476 -0.59 31.25 -8.57
CA ARG A 476 -0.33 32.16 -7.42
C ARG A 476 -1.48 32.20 -6.42
N GLU A 477 -2.72 32.11 -6.89
CA GLU A 477 -3.91 32.12 -6.03
C GLU A 477 -4.07 30.80 -5.29
N LEU A 478 -3.76 29.67 -5.95
CA LEU A 478 -3.75 28.35 -5.35
C LEU A 478 -2.75 28.28 -4.18
N LEU A 479 -1.49 28.66 -4.40
CA LEU A 479 -0.46 28.67 -3.35
C LEU A 479 -0.84 29.56 -2.15
N ALA A 480 -1.30 30.79 -2.41
CA ALA A 480 -1.73 31.71 -1.36
C ALA A 480 -2.94 31.17 -0.55
N ARG A 481 -3.87 30.49 -1.23
CA ARG A 481 -5.06 29.88 -0.62
C ARG A 481 -4.72 28.61 0.16
N HIS A 482 -3.87 27.73 -0.35
CA HIS A 482 -3.49 26.49 0.33
C HIS A 482 -2.78 26.79 1.66
N ASN A 483 -1.87 27.78 1.65
CA ASN A 483 -1.23 28.30 2.86
C ASN A 483 -2.25 28.91 3.84
N LYS A 484 -3.25 29.63 3.36
CA LYS A 484 -4.34 30.19 4.19
C LYS A 484 -5.25 29.10 4.78
N ILE A 485 -5.54 28.03 4.03
CA ILE A 485 -6.33 26.88 4.50
C ILE A 485 -5.54 26.11 5.56
N LEU A 486 -4.25 25.82 5.34
CA LEU A 486 -3.43 25.14 6.34
C LEU A 486 -3.30 25.97 7.64
N GLN A 487 -3.07 27.28 7.53
CA GLN A 487 -3.07 28.20 8.68
C GLN A 487 -4.42 28.22 9.42
N ASN A 488 -5.54 28.01 8.74
CA ASN A 488 -6.85 27.91 9.39
C ASN A 488 -7.04 26.55 10.06
N LEU A 489 -6.69 25.44 9.41
CA LEU A 489 -6.76 24.09 9.99
C LEU A 489 -5.87 23.96 11.25
N LEU A 490 -4.65 24.50 11.21
CA LEU A 490 -3.74 24.59 12.35
C LEU A 490 -4.33 25.42 13.51
N LYS A 491 -5.14 26.46 13.23
CA LYS A 491 -5.82 27.25 14.27
C LYS A 491 -7.03 26.53 14.87
N THR A 492 -7.77 25.75 14.07
CA THR A 492 -9.01 25.09 14.51
C THR A 492 -8.78 23.91 15.46
N GLN A 493 -7.56 23.37 15.57
CA GLN A 493 -7.27 22.24 16.45
C GLN A 493 -7.17 22.59 17.95
N LYS A 494 -7.25 23.88 18.34
CA LYS A 494 -7.51 24.26 19.74
C LYS A 494 -8.98 23.99 20.08
N LYS A 495 -9.28 22.73 20.46
CA LYS A 495 -10.57 22.36 21.04
C LYS A 495 -10.91 23.31 22.19
N SER A 496 -12.05 24.00 22.04
CA SER A 496 -12.76 24.58 23.16
C SER A 496 -13.01 23.47 24.19
N LYS A 497 -12.48 23.64 25.39
CA LYS A 497 -13.11 23.10 26.60
C LYS A 497 -13.93 24.25 27.17
N GLU A 498 -15.25 24.15 27.03
CA GLU A 498 -16.18 24.98 27.78
C GLU A 498 -16.06 24.65 29.27
N GLY A 499 -16.34 25.64 30.14
CA GLY A 499 -16.41 25.46 31.59
C GLY A 499 -15.20 25.96 32.39
N ASP A 500 -14.89 27.26 32.29
CA ASP A 500 -14.96 28.16 33.46
C ASP A 500 -14.68 29.62 33.06
N GLU A 501 -15.67 30.50 33.25
CA GLU A 501 -15.46 31.94 33.25
C GLU A 501 -14.88 32.37 34.61
N GLY A 502 -13.65 32.88 34.62
CA GLY A 502 -13.06 33.34 35.89
C GLY A 502 -11.63 33.86 35.81
N ILE A 503 -11.48 35.18 35.59
CA ILE A 503 -10.32 35.95 36.07
C ILE A 503 -8.94 35.41 35.60
N SER A 504 -8.61 35.57 34.31
CA SER A 504 -7.21 35.38 33.83
C SER A 504 -6.78 36.32 32.69
N SER A 505 -7.51 37.43 32.47
CA SER A 505 -7.19 38.43 31.44
C SER A 505 -6.28 39.57 31.91
N MET A 506 -5.72 39.52 33.12
CA MET A 506 -5.01 40.68 33.72
C MET A 506 -3.65 40.38 34.38
N LEU A 507 -3.18 39.12 34.39
CA LEU A 507 -1.89 38.75 35.02
C LEU A 507 -0.97 37.97 34.06
N ASN A 508 -0.54 38.62 32.97
CA ASN A 508 0.57 38.13 32.15
C ASN A 508 1.52 39.25 31.68
N LEU A 509 1.61 40.31 32.48
CA LEU A 509 2.71 41.28 32.47
C LEU A 509 3.48 41.11 33.79
N ASN A 510 4.80 40.94 33.69
CA ASN A 510 5.76 40.70 34.78
C ASN A 510 5.73 39.30 35.46
N ASN A 511 6.38 38.30 34.83
CA ASN A 511 7.45 37.58 35.54
C ASN A 511 8.42 36.85 34.59
N ARG A 512 9.61 37.44 34.39
CA ARG A 512 10.68 36.92 33.53
C ARG A 512 11.91 36.32 34.26
N PRO A 513 11.78 35.66 35.44
CA PRO A 513 12.85 34.78 35.93
C PRO A 513 12.44 33.31 36.18
N LEU A 514 11.15 32.95 36.14
CA LEU A 514 10.71 31.58 36.52
C LEU A 514 10.86 30.54 35.40
N SER A 515 10.93 30.98 34.13
CA SER A 515 11.11 30.10 32.95
C SER A 515 12.53 29.51 32.82
N GLN A 516 13.53 30.09 33.51
CA GLN A 516 14.93 29.62 33.45
C GLN A 516 15.27 28.55 34.50
N MET A 517 14.35 28.22 35.43
CA MET A 517 14.55 27.14 36.41
C MET A 517 13.76 25.85 36.10
N LEU A 518 12.98 25.82 35.02
CA LEU A 518 12.19 24.65 34.59
C LEU A 518 12.60 24.15 33.20
N THR A 519 13.88 24.29 32.83
CA THR A 519 14.45 23.81 31.57
C THR A 519 15.57 22.79 31.79
N SER A 520 15.22 21.65 32.41
CA SER A 520 15.96 20.39 32.23
C SER A 520 15.09 19.42 31.42
N SER A 521 15.55 19.08 30.21
CA SER A 521 14.78 18.46 29.12
C SER A 521 13.96 19.47 28.33
N ALA A 522 14.44 19.83 27.15
CA ALA A 522 13.69 20.66 26.22
C ALA A 522 12.54 19.84 25.60
N PRO A 523 11.27 20.29 25.69
CA PRO A 523 10.35 20.02 24.61
C PRO A 523 10.86 20.80 23.40
N ALA A 524 11.02 20.12 22.25
CA ALA A 524 11.42 20.79 21.02
C ALA A 524 10.43 21.93 20.75
N ALA A 525 10.95 23.12 20.43
CA ALA A 525 10.11 24.18 19.91
C ALA A 525 9.47 23.64 18.62
N VAL A 526 8.14 23.59 18.59
CA VAL A 526 7.41 23.29 17.35
C VAL A 526 7.64 24.49 16.45
N VAL A 527 8.62 24.35 15.55
CA VAL A 527 8.84 25.29 14.45
C VAL A 527 7.57 25.29 13.62
N GLU A 528 7.03 26.46 13.29
CA GLU A 528 6.05 26.59 12.21
C GLU A 528 6.78 26.20 10.91
N GLN A 529 6.73 24.91 10.55
CA GLN A 529 7.27 24.42 9.28
C GLN A 529 6.48 25.04 8.12
N ASP A 530 7.16 25.34 7.02
CA ASP A 530 6.49 25.81 5.81
C ASP A 530 5.55 24.71 5.30
N PRO A 531 4.27 25.02 5.02
CA PRO A 531 3.35 24.10 4.33
C PRO A 531 3.99 23.37 3.15
N LEU A 532 4.86 24.03 2.38
CA LEU A 532 5.52 23.46 1.20
C LEU A 532 6.54 22.37 1.57
N GLU A 533 7.38 22.60 2.59
CA GLU A 533 8.32 21.59 3.09
C GLU A 533 7.59 20.36 3.65
N TYR A 534 6.43 20.56 4.28
CA TYR A 534 5.60 19.47 4.80
C TYR A 534 5.04 18.56 3.69
N TYR A 535 4.61 19.14 2.55
CA TYR A 535 4.15 18.34 1.41
C TYR A 535 5.31 17.66 0.67
N ASP A 536 6.44 18.33 0.50
CA ASP A 536 7.64 17.77 -0.15
C ASP A 536 8.15 16.53 0.60
N LEU A 537 8.15 16.56 1.94
CA LEU A 537 8.52 15.42 2.79
C LEU A 537 7.54 14.24 2.77
N LEU A 538 6.29 14.47 2.35
CA LEU A 538 5.22 13.45 2.34
C LEU A 538 4.80 13.01 0.93
N THR A 539 5.38 13.59 -0.12
CA THR A 539 5.15 13.17 -1.50
C THR A 539 6.30 12.29 -1.97
N ALA A 540 5.96 11.23 -2.69
CA ALA A 540 6.92 10.36 -3.35
C ALA A 540 6.54 10.24 -4.83
N GLN A 541 7.56 10.11 -5.67
CA GLN A 541 7.41 9.87 -7.10
C GLN A 541 8.09 8.55 -7.49
N ILE A 542 7.53 7.85 -8.47
CA ILE A 542 8.07 6.63 -9.09
C ILE A 542 7.81 6.64 -10.61
N GLU A 543 8.58 5.86 -11.35
CA GLU A 543 8.31 5.52 -12.75
C GLU A 543 7.80 4.08 -12.83
N ILE A 544 6.77 3.81 -13.63
CA ILE A 544 6.30 2.44 -13.90
C ILE A 544 6.13 2.18 -15.40
N VAL A 545 6.10 0.90 -15.77
CA VAL A 545 5.90 0.41 -17.14
C VAL A 545 4.52 -0.23 -17.27
N ARG A 546 3.75 0.18 -18.29
CA ARG A 546 2.42 -0.38 -18.62
C ARG A 546 2.52 -1.54 -19.62
N ASP A 547 1.44 -2.28 -19.83
CA ASP A 547 1.40 -3.46 -20.72
C ASP A 547 1.81 -3.16 -22.18
N ASP A 548 1.59 -1.92 -22.64
CA ASP A 548 1.98 -1.42 -23.95
C ASP A 548 3.47 -1.01 -24.04
N ARG A 549 4.21 -1.13 -22.93
CA ARG A 549 5.60 -0.68 -22.72
C ARG A 549 5.80 0.83 -22.68
N SER A 550 4.72 1.62 -22.57
CA SER A 550 4.84 3.02 -22.19
C SER A 550 5.37 3.15 -20.76
N MET A 551 6.07 4.24 -20.48
CA MET A 551 6.51 4.60 -19.13
C MET A 551 5.72 5.81 -18.64
N GLU A 552 5.25 5.74 -17.40
CA GLU A 552 4.52 6.83 -16.76
C GLU A 552 5.12 7.16 -15.39
N GLN A 553 5.02 8.43 -15.00
CA GLN A 553 5.42 8.90 -13.68
C GLN A 553 4.19 9.02 -12.78
N ILE A 554 4.26 8.46 -11.58
CA ILE A 554 3.19 8.52 -10.58
C ILE A 554 3.69 9.27 -9.36
N VAL A 555 2.89 10.22 -8.87
CA VAL A 555 3.13 10.93 -7.61
C VAL A 555 2.04 10.55 -6.62
N PHE A 556 2.42 10.18 -5.40
CA PHE A 556 1.49 9.71 -4.36
C PHE A 556 1.94 10.16 -2.96
N PRO A 557 1.01 10.26 -1.99
CA PRO A 557 1.34 10.54 -0.60
C PRO A 557 1.90 9.30 0.11
N VAL A 558 3.00 9.47 0.84
CA VAL A 558 3.63 8.40 1.63
C VAL A 558 2.72 8.01 2.80
N HIS A 559 2.37 6.73 2.89
CA HIS A 559 1.51 6.23 3.98
C HIS A 559 2.21 6.39 5.35
N PRO A 560 1.52 6.85 6.42
CA PRO A 560 2.15 7.13 7.71
C PRO A 560 2.85 5.95 8.39
N ILE A 561 2.56 4.70 7.98
CA ILE A 561 3.26 3.53 8.52
C ILE A 561 4.72 3.46 8.06
N CYS A 562 5.06 4.05 6.91
CA CYS A 562 6.38 4.02 6.31
C CYS A 562 7.44 4.81 7.11
N GLU A 563 7.03 5.79 7.92
CA GLU A 563 7.91 6.56 8.84
C GLU A 563 8.54 5.67 9.93
N PHE A 564 7.97 4.48 10.19
CA PHE A 564 8.47 3.56 11.20
C PHE A 564 9.61 2.65 10.73
N LEU A 565 10.02 2.74 9.46
CA LEU A 565 11.16 1.98 8.92
C LEU A 565 12.50 2.48 9.49
N THR A 566 13.35 1.56 9.93
CA THR A 566 14.66 1.90 10.51
C THR A 566 15.76 2.11 9.46
N GLU A 567 16.65 3.08 9.68
CA GLU A 567 17.81 3.32 8.80
C GLU A 567 18.79 2.13 8.76
N GLU A 568 18.86 1.35 9.84
CA GLU A 568 19.66 0.12 9.91
C GLU A 568 19.13 -0.94 8.95
N SER A 569 17.81 -1.17 8.93
CA SER A 569 17.17 -2.06 7.95
C SER A 569 17.30 -1.54 6.52
N LYS A 570 17.21 -0.21 6.30
CA LYS A 570 17.47 0.37 4.96
C LYS A 570 18.88 0.07 4.45
N TYR A 571 19.89 0.29 5.29
CA TYR A 571 21.30 -0.01 4.97
C TYR A 571 21.54 -1.51 4.75
N ARG A 572 20.92 -2.36 5.57
CA ARG A 572 20.98 -3.83 5.44
C ARG A 572 20.45 -4.29 4.08
N VAL A 573 19.24 -3.87 3.70
CA VAL A 573 18.61 -4.27 2.42
C VAL A 573 19.42 -3.77 1.23
N PHE A 574 19.87 -2.51 1.25
CA PHE A 574 20.63 -1.91 0.14
C PHE A 574 21.94 -2.68 -0.18
N ASN A 575 22.65 -3.13 0.86
CA ASN A 575 23.92 -3.86 0.68
C ASN A 575 23.76 -5.39 0.51
N THR A 576 22.68 -5.98 1.01
CA THR A 576 22.46 -7.45 0.99
C THR A 576 21.73 -7.92 -0.27
N THR A 577 21.07 -7.03 -1.02
CA THR A 577 20.29 -7.43 -2.20
C THR A 577 21.20 -7.82 -3.38
N GLU A 578 21.08 -9.08 -3.81
CA GLU A 578 21.83 -9.62 -4.95
C GLU A 578 21.15 -9.29 -6.29
N GLN A 579 21.88 -9.42 -7.39
CA GLN A 579 21.36 -9.21 -8.75
C GLN A 579 20.76 -10.52 -9.29
N ASP A 580 19.65 -10.41 -10.02
CA ASP A 580 19.07 -11.50 -10.81
C ASP A 580 19.92 -11.84 -12.04
N GLU A 581 19.56 -12.91 -12.75
CA GLU A 581 20.24 -13.34 -13.98
C GLU A 581 20.18 -12.28 -15.12
N GLN A 582 19.32 -11.26 -14.99
CA GLN A 582 19.16 -10.15 -15.93
C GLN A 582 19.90 -8.88 -15.47
N GLY A 583 20.58 -8.91 -14.32
CA GLY A 583 21.34 -7.79 -13.74
C GLY A 583 20.54 -6.84 -12.83
N SER A 584 19.23 -7.04 -12.66
CA SER A 584 18.37 -6.20 -11.80
C SER A 584 18.38 -6.68 -10.35
N LYS A 585 18.18 -5.78 -9.38
CA LYS A 585 18.06 -6.14 -7.94
C LYS A 585 16.61 -6.26 -7.47
N VAL A 586 15.65 -6.13 -8.39
CA VAL A 586 14.23 -5.94 -8.09
C VAL A 586 13.55 -7.20 -7.55
N THR A 587 13.93 -8.39 -8.04
CA THR A 587 13.32 -9.67 -7.66
C THR A 587 13.46 -9.97 -6.18
N HIS A 588 14.70 -10.01 -5.68
CA HIS A 588 15.00 -10.28 -4.27
C HIS A 588 14.54 -9.14 -3.35
N PHE A 589 14.55 -7.89 -3.83
CA PHE A 589 13.94 -6.77 -3.10
C PHE A 589 12.42 -6.96 -2.92
N PHE A 590 11.71 -7.39 -3.96
CA PHE A 590 10.26 -7.60 -3.92
C PHE A 590 9.85 -8.65 -2.88
N GLU A 591 10.57 -9.77 -2.80
CA GLU A 591 10.36 -10.81 -1.77
C GLU A 591 10.50 -10.26 -0.34
N GLN A 592 11.42 -9.32 -0.12
CA GLN A 592 11.62 -8.69 1.19
C GLN A 592 10.55 -7.66 1.56
N THR A 593 9.76 -7.13 0.61
CA THR A 593 8.75 -6.09 0.89
C THR A 593 7.71 -6.50 1.92
N SER A 594 7.30 -7.78 1.95
CA SER A 594 6.35 -8.30 2.94
C SER A 594 6.94 -8.34 4.35
N PHE A 595 8.23 -8.69 4.47
CA PHE A 595 8.93 -8.64 5.75
C PHE A 595 9.08 -7.20 6.24
N LEU A 596 9.46 -6.28 5.36
CA LEU A 596 9.61 -4.85 5.69
C LEU A 596 8.29 -4.20 6.13
N HIS A 597 7.14 -4.58 5.55
CA HIS A 597 5.83 -4.12 6.02
C HIS A 597 5.56 -4.60 7.46
N GLY A 598 5.79 -5.89 7.74
CA GLY A 598 5.67 -6.44 9.09
C GLY A 598 6.64 -5.78 10.10
N GLU A 599 7.84 -5.39 9.66
CA GLU A 599 8.78 -4.60 10.47
C GLU A 599 8.22 -3.21 10.81
N MET A 600 7.61 -2.50 9.84
CA MET A 600 6.97 -1.19 10.06
C MET A 600 5.77 -1.27 11.02
N GLU A 601 4.88 -2.25 10.83
CA GLU A 601 3.76 -2.54 11.74
C GLU A 601 4.26 -2.82 13.17
N TRP A 602 5.32 -3.65 13.28
CA TRP A 602 5.95 -3.95 14.55
C TRP A 602 6.58 -2.71 15.20
N GLN A 603 7.31 -1.89 14.46
CA GLN A 603 7.93 -0.66 14.97
C GLN A 603 6.88 0.36 15.45
N LYS A 604 5.74 0.48 14.76
CA LYS A 604 4.57 1.26 15.22
C LYS A 604 4.04 0.74 16.56
N LYS A 605 3.88 -0.58 16.71
CA LYS A 605 3.46 -1.24 17.96
C LYS A 605 4.52 -1.14 19.07
N LEU A 606 5.80 -1.21 18.73
CA LEU A 606 6.93 -1.07 19.65
C LEU A 606 6.99 0.34 20.24
N ARG A 607 6.79 1.38 19.42
CA ARG A 607 6.73 2.78 19.89
C ARG A 607 5.56 3.04 20.87
N SER A 608 4.46 2.28 20.80
CA SER A 608 3.41 2.35 21.85
C SER A 608 3.79 1.69 23.19
N MET A 609 4.89 0.95 23.24
CA MET A 609 5.42 0.30 24.44
C MET A 609 6.75 0.98 24.88
N PRO A 610 6.69 2.13 25.57
CA PRO A 610 7.84 3.03 25.74
C PRO A 610 9.04 2.40 26.45
N VAL A 611 8.81 1.46 27.38
CA VAL A 611 9.89 0.74 28.08
C VAL A 611 10.66 -0.16 27.10
N LEU A 612 9.95 -0.99 26.33
CA LEU A 612 10.59 -1.93 25.39
C LEU A 612 11.31 -1.17 24.27
N PHE A 613 10.70 -0.10 23.74
CA PHE A 613 11.34 0.79 22.77
C PHE A 613 12.64 1.43 23.29
N TRP A 614 12.66 1.86 24.57
CA TRP A 614 13.84 2.46 25.19
C TRP A 614 15.03 1.49 25.30
N PHE A 615 14.76 0.20 25.54
CA PHE A 615 15.76 -0.86 25.51
C PHE A 615 16.20 -1.19 24.07
N SER A 616 15.23 -1.50 23.20
CA SER A 616 15.41 -1.88 21.78
C SER A 616 16.28 -0.88 21.01
N ARG A 617 15.95 0.43 21.10
CA ARG A 617 16.63 1.49 20.35
C ARG A 617 18.13 1.62 20.66
N ARG A 618 18.63 1.02 21.75
CA ARG A 618 20.06 1.07 22.13
C ARG A 618 20.70 -0.31 22.24
N MET A 619 20.25 -1.26 21.41
CA MET A 619 20.83 -2.59 21.22
C MET A 619 22.38 -2.57 21.13
N SER A 620 22.94 -1.67 20.33
CA SER A 620 24.39 -1.52 20.13
C SER A 620 25.17 -1.18 21.43
N LEU A 621 24.58 -0.39 22.34
CA LEU A 621 25.19 -0.08 23.64
C LEU A 621 25.20 -1.31 24.54
N TRP A 622 24.07 -2.04 24.65
CA TRP A 622 23.96 -3.23 25.49
C TRP A 622 24.96 -4.32 25.06
N GLY A 623 25.09 -4.54 23.74
CA GLY A 623 26.09 -5.46 23.20
C GLY A 623 27.53 -5.01 23.54
N THR A 624 27.82 -3.72 23.41
CA THR A 624 29.16 -3.17 23.71
C THR A 624 29.51 -3.26 25.20
N ILE A 625 28.54 -3.06 26.09
CA ILE A 625 28.71 -3.28 27.54
C ILE A 625 28.97 -4.76 27.84
N SER A 626 28.24 -5.69 27.20
CA SER A 626 28.43 -7.14 27.42
C SER A 626 29.83 -7.59 26.99
N PHE A 627 30.28 -7.15 25.81
CA PHE A 627 31.62 -7.44 25.30
C PHE A 627 32.71 -6.89 26.23
N ASN A 628 32.62 -5.62 26.63
CA ASN A 628 33.60 -5.02 27.53
C ASN A 628 33.65 -5.72 28.90
N LEU A 629 32.50 -6.08 29.47
CA LEU A 629 32.43 -6.86 30.71
C LEU A 629 33.06 -8.25 30.56
N ALA A 630 32.81 -8.95 29.45
CA ALA A 630 33.42 -10.25 29.17
C ALA A 630 34.96 -10.13 29.05
N VAL A 631 35.48 -9.09 28.38
CA VAL A 631 36.92 -8.82 28.31
C VAL A 631 37.51 -8.54 29.70
N PHE A 632 36.87 -7.71 30.52
CA PHE A 632 37.36 -7.44 31.88
C PHE A 632 37.35 -8.69 32.78
N VAL A 633 36.30 -9.51 32.73
CA VAL A 633 36.23 -10.78 33.49
C VAL A 633 37.38 -11.72 33.08
N ASN A 634 37.60 -11.92 31.78
CA ASN A 634 38.68 -12.76 31.28
C ASN A 634 40.08 -12.22 31.62
N LEU A 635 40.28 -10.89 31.63
CA LEU A 635 41.55 -10.30 32.07
C LEU A 635 41.79 -10.53 33.57
N ILE A 636 40.77 -10.38 34.43
CA ILE A 636 40.88 -10.72 35.86
C ILE A 636 41.23 -12.19 36.04
N ILE A 637 40.63 -13.09 35.25
CA ILE A 637 40.97 -14.52 35.29
C ILE A 637 42.42 -14.76 34.87
N ALA A 638 42.87 -14.17 33.77
CA ALA A 638 44.23 -14.35 33.27
C ALA A 638 45.33 -13.84 34.23
N PHE A 639 45.07 -12.80 35.03
CA PHE A 639 46.07 -12.23 35.95
C PHE A 639 46.14 -12.88 37.33
N PHE A 640 45.04 -13.49 37.80
CA PHE A 640 44.88 -13.82 39.22
C PHE A 640 44.49 -15.29 39.49
N TYR A 641 44.20 -16.10 38.47
CA TYR A 641 43.91 -17.53 38.63
C TYR A 641 45.20 -18.34 38.83
N PRO A 642 45.28 -19.29 39.80
CA PRO A 642 44.25 -19.65 40.80
C PRO A 642 44.30 -18.76 42.05
N TYR A 643 43.12 -18.43 42.60
CA TYR A 643 42.97 -17.46 43.71
C TYR A 643 43.19 -18.03 45.11
N ASP A 644 43.26 -19.35 45.26
CA ASP A 644 43.30 -20.02 46.58
C ASP A 644 44.64 -19.85 47.32
N SER A 645 45.69 -19.38 46.64
CA SER A 645 46.91 -18.93 47.32
C SER A 645 46.66 -17.56 47.97
N GLY A 646 46.48 -17.54 49.29
CA GLY A 646 46.30 -16.33 50.12
C GLY A 646 47.49 -15.35 50.18
N GLN A 647 48.33 -15.33 49.15
CA GLN A 647 49.30 -14.28 48.85
C GLN A 647 48.85 -13.59 47.56
N GLY A 648 48.15 -12.46 47.71
CA GLY A 648 47.96 -11.55 46.58
C GLY A 648 49.32 -11.07 46.11
N ALA A 649 49.71 -11.40 44.87
CA ALA A 649 51.02 -11.06 44.29
C ALA A 649 51.18 -9.55 43.97
N ILE A 650 50.31 -8.69 44.52
CA ILE A 650 50.31 -7.24 44.32
C ILE A 650 50.17 -6.59 45.69
N ASP A 651 51.13 -5.75 46.06
CA ASP A 651 51.05 -4.96 47.30
C ASP A 651 49.77 -4.11 47.32
N ASP A 652 49.05 -4.09 48.45
CA ASP A 652 47.85 -3.24 48.65
C ASP A 652 48.13 -1.76 48.35
N SER A 653 49.36 -1.31 48.62
CA SER A 653 49.85 0.03 48.30
C SER A 653 49.85 0.33 46.78
N LEU A 654 50.18 -0.67 45.97
CA LEU A 654 50.27 -0.57 44.51
C LEU A 654 48.87 -0.57 43.87
N LEU A 655 47.94 -1.38 44.40
CA LEU A 655 46.51 -1.33 44.03
C LEU A 655 45.88 0.03 44.35
N LEU A 656 46.14 0.60 45.54
CA LEU A 656 45.64 1.92 45.92
C LEU A 656 46.20 3.03 45.02
N MET A 657 47.49 2.96 44.69
CA MET A 657 48.17 3.91 43.81
C MET A 657 47.60 3.87 42.38
N LEU A 658 47.42 2.67 41.82
CA LEU A 658 46.78 2.47 40.51
C LEU A 658 45.33 3.00 40.48
N PHE A 659 44.55 2.78 41.55
CA PHE A 659 43.19 3.29 41.66
C PHE A 659 43.14 4.83 41.57
N TRP A 660 44.00 5.55 42.28
CA TRP A 660 44.05 7.02 42.23
C TRP A 660 44.55 7.54 40.87
N ILE A 661 45.53 6.88 40.25
CA ILE A 661 46.01 7.23 38.90
C ILE A 661 44.89 7.07 37.86
N LEU A 662 44.18 5.94 37.86
CA LEU A 662 43.09 5.67 36.91
C LEU A 662 41.87 6.59 37.14
N THR A 663 41.59 6.93 38.40
CA THR A 663 40.56 7.93 38.74
C THR A 663 40.95 9.32 38.19
N GLY A 664 42.21 9.73 38.35
CA GLY A 664 42.74 10.96 37.77
C GLY A 664 42.67 10.99 36.24
N LEU A 665 43.06 9.89 35.58
CA LEU A 665 42.97 9.72 34.12
C LEU A 665 41.51 9.77 33.64
N SER A 666 40.56 9.22 34.40
CA SER A 666 39.13 9.33 34.08
C SER A 666 38.63 10.78 34.14
N VAL A 667 38.99 11.53 35.19
CA VAL A 667 38.63 12.96 35.32
C VAL A 667 39.19 13.79 34.16
N VAL A 668 40.47 13.57 33.78
CA VAL A 668 41.07 14.22 32.60
C VAL A 668 40.40 13.78 31.29
N GLY A 669 40.06 12.49 31.16
CA GLY A 669 39.37 11.92 30.01
C GLY A 669 37.93 12.42 29.81
N LEU A 670 37.23 12.77 30.90
CA LEU A 670 35.92 13.43 30.86
C LEU A 670 36.02 14.88 30.33
N PHE A 671 37.08 15.62 30.70
CA PHE A 671 37.36 16.94 30.12
C PHE A 671 37.74 16.87 28.62
N SER A 672 38.30 15.74 28.16
CA SER A 672 38.71 15.53 26.76
C SER A 672 37.63 14.87 25.87
N GLN A 673 36.39 14.75 26.37
CA GLN A 673 35.17 14.30 25.67
C GLN A 673 35.15 12.89 25.02
N ARG A 674 36.27 12.18 24.80
CA ARG A 674 36.27 10.93 23.99
C ARG A 674 36.51 9.61 24.74
N TYR A 675 37.14 9.59 25.93
CA TYR A 675 37.57 8.31 26.56
C TYR A 675 37.39 8.21 28.09
N GLY A 676 36.55 9.04 28.72
CA GLY A 676 36.42 9.07 30.19
C GLY A 676 35.84 7.81 30.87
N PHE A 677 35.00 7.03 30.18
CA PHE A 677 34.23 5.92 30.78
C PHE A 677 35.01 4.61 30.99
N GLN A 678 35.92 4.25 30.08
CA GLN A 678 36.74 3.03 30.21
C GLN A 678 37.68 3.04 31.43
N PRO A 679 38.47 4.10 31.71
CA PRO A 679 39.28 4.16 32.93
C PRO A 679 38.41 4.26 34.20
N LEU A 680 37.19 4.83 34.11
CA LEU A 680 36.24 4.82 35.22
C LEU A 680 35.78 3.40 35.57
N THR A 681 35.41 2.60 34.57
CA THR A 681 35.02 1.19 34.78
C THR A 681 36.18 0.38 35.36
N LEU A 682 37.41 0.60 34.89
CA LEU A 682 38.59 -0.09 35.42
C LEU A 682 38.90 0.31 36.87
N ALA A 683 38.78 1.60 37.21
CA ALA A 683 38.94 2.09 38.59
C ALA A 683 37.87 1.51 39.54
N LEU A 684 36.62 1.38 39.09
CA LEU A 684 35.55 0.74 39.86
C LEU A 684 35.80 -0.76 40.08
N ILE A 685 36.32 -1.47 39.07
CA ILE A 685 36.71 -2.88 39.16
C ILE A 685 37.85 -3.07 40.16
N LEU A 686 38.93 -2.28 40.07
CA LEU A 686 40.05 -2.34 41.02
C LEU A 686 39.61 -2.04 42.46
N ARG A 687 38.70 -1.07 42.64
CA ARG A 687 38.09 -0.78 43.95
C ARG A 687 37.21 -1.93 44.46
N SER A 688 36.53 -2.65 43.57
CA SER A 688 35.75 -3.84 43.94
C SER A 688 36.68 -4.96 44.42
N ILE A 689 37.77 -5.24 43.69
CA ILE A 689 38.78 -6.24 44.04
C ILE A 689 39.36 -5.96 45.43
N TYR A 690 39.75 -4.72 45.71
CA TYR A 690 40.31 -4.31 47.01
C TYR A 690 39.33 -4.47 48.19
N HIS A 691 38.03 -4.24 48.00
CA HIS A 691 37.05 -4.29 49.10
C HIS A 691 36.35 -5.63 49.29
N PHE A 692 36.12 -6.39 48.21
CA PHE A 692 35.29 -7.61 48.24
C PHE A 692 36.07 -8.90 47.97
N GLY A 693 37.32 -8.80 47.52
CA GLY A 693 38.10 -9.95 47.07
C GLY A 693 37.71 -10.42 45.67
N ILE A 694 38.63 -11.13 45.01
CA ILE A 694 38.57 -11.36 43.56
C ILE A 694 37.37 -12.23 43.17
N GLY A 695 37.10 -13.32 43.89
CA GLY A 695 35.97 -14.22 43.61
C GLY A 695 34.59 -13.54 43.71
N ASN A 696 34.38 -12.71 44.74
CA ASN A 696 33.12 -11.96 44.88
C ASN A 696 32.95 -10.91 43.76
N THR A 697 34.04 -10.27 43.33
CA THR A 697 34.03 -9.35 42.18
C THR A 697 33.72 -10.09 40.88
N LEU A 698 34.24 -11.31 40.68
CA LEU A 698 33.96 -12.13 39.50
C LEU A 698 32.48 -12.57 39.46
N ILE A 699 31.91 -13.03 40.58
CA ILE A 699 30.48 -13.37 40.68
C ILE A 699 29.59 -12.14 40.37
N LEU A 700 29.97 -10.96 40.88
CA LEU A 700 29.26 -9.70 40.62
C LEU A 700 29.31 -9.30 39.13
N LEU A 701 30.49 -9.33 38.51
CA LEU A 701 30.67 -8.97 37.10
C LEU A 701 30.03 -9.99 36.15
N GLY A 702 30.11 -11.27 36.47
CA GLY A 702 29.44 -12.36 35.74
C GLY A 702 27.92 -12.23 35.77
N SER A 703 27.36 -11.98 36.96
CA SER A 703 25.93 -11.72 37.14
C SER A 703 25.48 -10.48 36.36
N LEU A 704 26.27 -9.39 36.40
CA LEU A 704 25.99 -8.17 35.65
C LEU A 704 26.03 -8.40 34.13
N ASN A 705 27.01 -9.18 33.63
CA ASN A 705 27.09 -9.53 32.21
C ASN A 705 25.90 -10.40 31.77
N LEU A 706 25.48 -11.37 32.57
CA LEU A 706 24.30 -12.20 32.31
C LEU A 706 23.02 -11.36 32.23
N ILE A 707 22.76 -10.49 33.22
CA ILE A 707 21.60 -9.58 33.22
C ILE A 707 21.63 -8.68 31.98
N ASN A 708 22.80 -8.10 31.68
CA ASN A 708 22.99 -7.23 30.53
C ASN A 708 22.76 -7.97 29.19
N LYS A 709 23.19 -9.24 29.07
CA LYS A 709 22.93 -10.04 27.86
C LYS A 709 21.45 -10.44 27.74
N VAL A 710 20.75 -10.72 28.84
CA VAL A 710 19.29 -10.94 28.82
C VAL A 710 18.56 -9.69 28.33
N VAL A 711 18.95 -8.50 28.82
CA VAL A 711 18.42 -7.22 28.31
C VAL A 711 18.73 -7.03 26.82
N PHE A 712 19.94 -7.38 26.37
CA PHE A 712 20.30 -7.35 24.95
C PHE A 712 19.45 -8.31 24.11
N VAL A 713 19.21 -9.56 24.54
CA VAL A 713 18.36 -10.52 23.80
C VAL A 713 16.92 -10.02 23.71
N VAL A 714 16.35 -9.51 24.81
CA VAL A 714 15.01 -8.89 24.79
C VAL A 714 14.97 -7.66 23.85
N SER A 715 16.06 -6.89 23.79
CA SER A 715 16.20 -5.76 22.86
C SER A 715 16.30 -6.21 21.40
N PHE A 716 17.03 -7.27 21.10
CA PHE A 716 17.22 -7.82 19.76
C PHE A 716 15.91 -8.39 19.19
N VAL A 717 15.23 -9.28 19.93
CA VAL A 717 13.92 -9.82 19.55
C VAL A 717 12.87 -8.69 19.50
N GLY A 718 13.00 -7.70 20.39
CA GLY A 718 12.20 -6.48 20.39
C GLY A 718 12.44 -5.55 19.19
N ASN A 719 13.62 -5.57 18.56
CA ASN A 719 13.94 -4.72 17.41
C ASN A 719 13.50 -5.36 16.09
N ASN A 720 13.83 -6.64 15.92
CA ASN A 720 13.63 -7.39 14.67
C ASN A 720 12.20 -7.95 14.52
N GLY A 721 11.35 -7.83 15.55
CA GLY A 721 9.94 -8.23 15.47
C GLY A 721 9.68 -9.73 15.32
N THR A 722 10.69 -10.57 15.58
CA THR A 722 10.64 -12.04 15.35
C THR A 722 9.56 -12.76 16.17
N PHE A 723 8.97 -12.10 17.18
CA PHE A 723 7.75 -12.55 17.86
C PHE A 723 6.55 -12.75 16.90
N ILE A 724 6.40 -11.93 15.85
CA ILE A 724 5.27 -12.00 14.91
C ILE A 724 5.34 -13.25 14.03
N MET A 725 6.54 -13.63 13.60
CA MET A 725 6.78 -14.79 12.72
C MET A 725 6.65 -16.15 13.45
N GLY A 726 6.41 -16.12 14.76
CA GLY A 726 6.17 -17.29 15.60
C GLY A 726 7.44 -18.03 16.03
N TYR A 727 7.30 -18.82 17.11
CA TYR A 727 8.42 -19.51 17.76
C TYR A 727 9.25 -20.41 16.82
N LYS A 728 8.59 -21.06 15.85
CA LYS A 728 9.27 -21.93 14.87
C LYS A 728 10.24 -21.15 13.98
N ALA A 729 9.89 -19.93 13.55
CA ALA A 729 10.79 -19.09 12.75
C ALA A 729 11.98 -18.61 13.59
N MET A 730 11.73 -18.20 14.84
CA MET A 730 12.77 -17.74 15.77
C MET A 730 13.83 -18.80 16.09
N VAL A 731 13.47 -20.09 16.15
CA VAL A 731 14.43 -21.19 16.37
C VAL A 731 15.23 -21.55 15.11
N MET A 732 14.74 -21.20 13.91
CA MET A 732 15.48 -21.38 12.66
C MET A 732 16.51 -20.27 12.41
N ASP A 733 16.41 -19.14 13.13
CA ASP A 733 17.35 -18.02 13.03
C ASP A 733 18.67 -18.32 13.77
N MET A 734 19.77 -18.30 13.01
CA MET A 734 21.11 -18.59 13.51
C MET A 734 21.66 -17.45 14.40
N GLU A 735 21.25 -16.20 14.19
CA GLU A 735 21.65 -15.06 15.04
C GLU A 735 21.04 -15.19 16.44
N PHE A 736 19.75 -15.53 16.51
CA PHE A 736 19.08 -15.83 17.76
C PHE A 736 19.71 -17.03 18.49
N LEU A 737 20.00 -18.13 17.79
CA LEU A 737 20.67 -19.30 18.37
C LEU A 737 22.07 -18.96 18.91
N TYR A 738 22.85 -18.12 18.20
CA TYR A 738 24.15 -17.64 18.68
C TYR A 738 24.02 -16.85 19.99
N HIS A 739 23.05 -15.94 20.09
CA HIS A 739 22.81 -15.16 21.30
C HIS A 739 22.28 -16.02 22.47
N LEU A 740 21.45 -17.03 22.19
CA LEU A 740 21.03 -18.03 23.19
C LEU A 740 22.21 -18.85 23.70
N GLY A 741 23.11 -19.29 22.80
CA GLY A 741 24.35 -19.98 23.15
C GLY A 741 25.24 -19.13 24.07
N TYR A 742 25.41 -17.84 23.77
CA TYR A 742 26.17 -16.91 24.62
C TYR A 742 25.60 -16.82 26.04
N VAL A 743 24.26 -16.74 26.18
CA VAL A 743 23.59 -16.72 27.50
C VAL A 743 23.87 -18.02 28.26
N LEU A 744 23.80 -19.18 27.58
CA LEU A 744 24.09 -20.49 28.18
C LEU A 744 25.57 -20.63 28.60
N THR A 745 26.53 -20.14 27.82
CA THR A 745 27.94 -20.11 28.25
C THR A 745 28.19 -19.15 29.41
N SER A 746 27.44 -18.04 29.50
CA SER A 746 27.52 -17.10 30.62
C SER A 746 26.96 -17.69 31.92
N THR A 747 25.85 -18.45 31.87
CA THR A 747 25.34 -19.18 33.05
C THR A 747 26.27 -20.30 33.49
N LEU A 748 26.88 -21.06 32.56
CA LEU A 748 27.90 -22.05 32.89
C LEU A 748 29.15 -21.41 33.54
N GLY A 749 29.56 -20.22 33.07
CA GLY A 749 30.64 -19.43 33.69
C GLY A 749 30.34 -18.96 35.12
N LEU A 750 29.07 -18.75 35.46
CA LEU A 750 28.65 -18.32 36.80
C LEU A 750 28.42 -19.47 37.78
N PHE A 751 27.94 -20.63 37.30
CA PHE A 751 27.50 -21.74 38.16
C PHE A 751 28.38 -22.99 38.13
N VAL A 752 29.23 -23.18 37.11
CA VAL A 752 30.05 -24.39 36.95
C VAL A 752 31.54 -24.10 37.11
N HIS A 753 32.11 -23.25 36.24
CA HIS A 753 33.53 -22.88 36.33
C HIS A 753 33.85 -21.60 35.55
N GLU A 754 34.66 -20.72 36.12
CA GLU A 754 34.93 -19.38 35.57
C GLU A 754 35.60 -19.42 34.18
N LEU A 755 36.37 -20.46 33.86
CA LEU A 755 37.02 -20.60 32.55
C LEU A 755 36.04 -20.67 31.36
N PHE A 756 34.74 -20.94 31.57
CA PHE A 756 33.74 -20.84 30.49
C PHE A 756 33.58 -19.40 29.96
N TYR A 757 33.98 -18.37 30.72
CA TYR A 757 33.99 -16.99 30.22
C TYR A 757 34.94 -16.79 29.03
N SER A 758 35.93 -17.66 28.83
CA SER A 758 36.85 -17.60 27.67
C SER A 758 36.12 -17.73 26.33
N ILE A 759 35.05 -18.52 26.27
CA ILE A 759 34.24 -18.73 25.06
C ILE A 759 33.53 -17.43 24.66
N LEU A 760 33.19 -16.55 25.61
CA LEU A 760 32.53 -15.28 25.32
C LEU A 760 33.41 -14.30 24.52
N LEU A 761 34.74 -14.50 24.51
CA LEU A 761 35.66 -13.66 23.72
C LEU A 761 35.49 -13.84 22.21
N PHE A 762 34.91 -14.97 21.76
CA PHE A 762 34.58 -15.17 20.34
C PHE A 762 33.53 -14.19 19.81
N ASP A 763 32.81 -13.45 20.68
CA ASP A 763 31.91 -12.36 20.26
C ASP A 763 32.64 -11.22 19.53
N LEU A 764 33.97 -11.12 19.64
CA LEU A 764 34.80 -10.27 18.78
C LEU A 764 34.58 -10.56 17.28
N ILE A 765 34.41 -11.84 16.90
CA ILE A 765 34.19 -12.27 15.51
C ILE A 765 32.86 -11.74 14.96
N TYR A 766 31.81 -11.77 15.78
CA TYR A 766 30.49 -11.28 15.38
C TYR A 766 30.43 -9.76 15.27
N ARG A 767 31.20 -9.06 16.13
CA ARG A 767 31.20 -7.58 16.19
C ARG A 767 32.05 -6.91 15.11
N GLU A 768 33.07 -7.59 14.58
CA GLU A 768 34.08 -7.00 13.70
C GLU A 768 34.05 -7.64 12.31
N GLU A 769 33.43 -6.96 11.34
CA GLU A 769 33.24 -7.46 9.96
C GLU A 769 34.57 -7.84 9.30
N THR A 770 35.66 -7.14 9.62
CA THR A 770 36.99 -7.45 9.05
C THR A 770 37.49 -8.83 9.49
N LEU A 771 37.28 -9.20 10.75
CA LEU A 771 37.66 -10.52 11.29
C LEU A 771 36.72 -11.63 10.80
N PHE A 772 35.42 -11.33 10.65
CA PHE A 772 34.47 -12.27 10.05
C PHE A 772 34.86 -12.60 8.60
N ASN A 773 35.26 -11.61 7.79
CA ASN A 773 35.75 -11.82 6.43
C ASN A 773 37.06 -12.64 6.39
N VAL A 774 37.94 -12.50 7.38
CA VAL A 774 39.13 -13.37 7.54
C VAL A 774 38.72 -14.84 7.74
N ILE A 775 37.71 -15.12 8.58
CA ILE A 775 37.19 -16.49 8.78
C ILE A 775 36.46 -17.01 7.53
N LYS A 776 35.80 -16.11 6.78
CA LYS A 776 35.11 -16.43 5.52
C LYS A 776 36.06 -16.98 4.45
N SER A 777 37.33 -16.56 4.43
CA SER A 777 38.36 -17.11 3.52
C SER A 777 38.52 -18.64 3.69
N VAL A 778 38.72 -19.09 4.93
CA VAL A 778 38.92 -20.50 5.27
C VAL A 778 37.64 -21.31 5.11
N THR A 779 36.48 -20.75 5.49
CA THR A 779 35.21 -21.49 5.47
C THR A 779 34.62 -21.63 4.07
N ARG A 780 34.73 -20.63 3.18
CA ARG A 780 34.15 -20.66 1.82
C ARG A 780 34.65 -21.84 0.99
N ASN A 781 35.97 -22.03 0.92
CA ASN A 781 36.59 -23.17 0.23
C ASN A 781 37.04 -24.28 1.19
N GLY A 782 36.47 -24.34 2.40
CA GLY A 782 36.86 -25.28 3.45
C GLY A 782 36.86 -26.76 3.02
N ARG A 783 36.01 -27.14 2.06
CA ARG A 783 36.02 -28.47 1.44
C ARG A 783 37.35 -28.80 0.76
N SER A 784 37.96 -27.86 0.04
CA SER A 784 39.25 -28.07 -0.64
C SER A 784 40.42 -28.12 0.34
N ILE A 785 40.36 -27.33 1.42
CA ILE A 785 41.31 -27.38 2.54
C ILE A 785 41.24 -28.76 3.22
N LEU A 786 40.04 -29.25 3.55
CA LEU A 786 39.84 -30.58 4.14
C LEU A 786 40.32 -31.72 3.22
N LEU A 787 40.07 -31.64 1.91
CA LEU A 787 40.58 -32.61 0.94
C LEU A 787 42.11 -32.58 0.83
N THR A 788 42.72 -31.40 0.94
CA THR A 788 44.19 -31.25 0.95
C THR A 788 44.81 -31.78 2.24
N ALA A 789 44.18 -31.55 3.39
CA ALA A 789 44.58 -32.13 4.67
C ALA A 789 44.42 -33.67 4.67
N LEU A 790 43.39 -34.21 4.02
CA LEU A 790 43.23 -35.65 3.81
C LEU A 790 44.33 -36.22 2.90
N LEU A 791 44.71 -35.51 1.82
CA LEU A 791 45.86 -35.86 0.99
C LEU A 791 47.17 -35.87 1.81
N ALA A 792 47.37 -34.87 2.69
CA ALA A 792 48.51 -34.84 3.61
C ALA A 792 48.55 -36.07 4.52
N LEU A 793 47.40 -36.44 5.10
CA LEU A 793 47.26 -37.63 5.95
C LEU A 793 47.56 -38.93 5.19
N ILE A 794 47.08 -39.06 3.94
CA ILE A 794 47.37 -40.21 3.08
C ILE A 794 48.86 -40.30 2.73
N LEU A 795 49.51 -39.17 2.44
CA LEU A 795 50.95 -39.13 2.16
C LEU A 795 51.77 -39.48 3.40
N VAL A 796 51.44 -38.91 4.57
CA VAL A 796 52.05 -39.27 5.86
C VAL A 796 51.88 -40.77 6.13
N TYR A 797 50.69 -41.33 5.91
CA TYR A 797 50.43 -42.77 6.04
C TYR A 797 51.33 -43.64 5.14
N LEU A 798 51.52 -43.26 3.88
CA LEU A 798 52.43 -43.95 2.95
C LEU A 798 53.89 -43.88 3.41
N PHE A 799 54.37 -42.71 3.83
CA PHE A 799 55.71 -42.56 4.40
C PHE A 799 55.88 -43.38 5.69
N SER A 800 54.87 -43.44 6.56
CA SER A 800 54.88 -44.27 7.78
C SER A 800 54.93 -45.78 7.50
N ILE A 801 54.33 -46.27 6.40
CA ILE A 801 54.51 -47.68 5.97
C ILE A 801 55.96 -47.93 5.58
N VAL A 802 56.56 -47.05 4.78
CA VAL A 802 57.98 -47.18 4.38
C VAL A 802 58.91 -47.08 5.59
N GLY A 803 58.63 -46.16 6.53
CA GLY A 803 59.33 -46.05 7.81
C GLY A 803 59.23 -47.34 8.64
N PHE A 804 58.03 -47.89 8.80
CA PHE A 804 57.79 -49.12 9.58
C PHE A 804 58.43 -50.38 8.96
N LEU A 805 58.50 -50.48 7.63
CA LEU A 805 59.07 -51.65 6.95
C LEU A 805 60.60 -51.58 6.78
N CYS A 806 61.16 -50.38 6.54
CA CYS A 806 62.57 -50.23 6.15
C CYS A 806 63.45 -49.51 7.18
N LEU A 807 62.86 -48.69 8.07
CA LEU A 807 63.59 -47.78 8.96
C LEU A 807 63.16 -47.94 10.44
N LYS A 808 62.50 -49.05 10.79
CA LYS A 808 61.86 -49.26 12.10
C LYS A 808 62.80 -48.98 13.28
N GLU A 809 64.07 -49.36 13.17
CA GLU A 809 65.09 -49.23 14.22
C GLU A 809 65.63 -47.80 14.37
N ASP A 810 65.43 -46.90 13.40
CA ASP A 810 65.84 -45.49 13.49
C ASP A 810 64.80 -44.59 14.20
N PHE A 811 63.59 -45.11 14.45
CA PHE A 811 62.52 -44.44 15.21
C PHE A 811 62.75 -44.53 16.72
N ILE A 812 63.86 -43.95 17.16
CA ILE A 812 64.23 -43.77 18.56
C ILE A 812 64.01 -42.30 18.90
N MET A 813 63.17 -42.01 19.89
CA MET A 813 62.91 -40.65 20.38
C MET A 813 63.50 -40.49 21.78
N GLU A 814 64.06 -39.32 22.05
CA GLU A 814 64.40 -38.87 23.41
C GLU A 814 63.11 -38.51 24.17
N VAL A 815 62.93 -39.05 25.38
CA VAL A 815 61.69 -38.93 26.17
C VAL A 815 62.03 -38.72 27.65
N ASP A 816 61.70 -37.54 28.18
CA ASP A 816 61.77 -37.27 29.61
C ASP A 816 60.75 -38.13 30.39
N ARG A 817 61.24 -39.14 31.12
CA ARG A 817 60.37 -39.99 31.94
C ARG A 817 59.90 -39.24 33.19
N LEU A 818 58.58 -39.04 33.29
CA LEU A 818 57.95 -38.49 34.49
C LEU A 818 58.28 -39.36 35.71
N PRO A 819 58.72 -38.78 36.84
CA PRO A 819 59.10 -39.55 38.03
C PRO A 819 57.89 -40.33 38.56
N GLN A 820 58.05 -41.65 38.72
CA GLN A 820 57.02 -42.50 39.30
C GLN A 820 56.70 -42.04 40.72
N ILE A 821 55.43 -41.69 40.97
CA ILE A 821 54.96 -41.26 42.28
C ILE A 821 55.03 -42.43 43.25
N ALA A 822 56.11 -42.49 44.03
CA ALA A 822 56.27 -43.44 45.12
C ALA A 822 55.27 -43.10 46.23
N ALA A 823 54.29 -43.99 46.43
CA ALA A 823 53.47 -44.19 47.63
C ALA A 823 53.24 -42.96 48.55
N ALA A 824 52.21 -42.16 48.24
CA ALA A 824 51.52 -41.34 49.24
C ALA A 824 50.26 -42.07 49.76
N PRO A 825 49.86 -41.92 51.04
CA PRO A 825 48.79 -42.71 51.64
C PRO A 825 47.39 -42.35 51.13
N GLN A 826 46.50 -43.34 51.22
CA GLN A 826 45.12 -43.31 50.72
C GLN A 826 44.26 -42.18 51.30
N GLN A 827 43.56 -41.45 50.42
CA GLN A 827 42.22 -40.89 50.70
C GLN A 827 41.42 -40.77 49.38
N SER A 828 40.60 -41.78 49.08
CA SER A 828 39.46 -41.69 48.15
C SER A 828 38.62 -42.98 48.23
N GLU A 829 37.50 -42.92 48.95
CA GLU A 829 36.52 -44.01 49.04
C GLU A 829 35.63 -44.04 47.79
N ALA A 830 36.09 -44.65 46.68
CA ALA A 830 35.28 -44.72 45.45
C ALA A 830 35.45 -46.00 44.59
N SER A 831 36.39 -46.89 44.90
CA SER A 831 36.77 -48.00 43.99
C SER A 831 36.89 -49.39 44.64
N GLN A 832 36.44 -49.57 45.89
CA GLN A 832 36.53 -50.87 46.59
C GLN A 832 35.38 -51.87 46.30
N GLU A 833 34.31 -51.50 45.58
CA GLU A 833 33.21 -52.44 45.29
C GLU A 833 33.39 -53.28 44.01
N PHE A 834 34.24 -52.87 43.05
CA PHE A 834 34.28 -53.53 41.74
C PHE A 834 35.28 -54.71 41.61
N LEU A 835 36.23 -54.87 42.54
CA LEU A 835 37.28 -55.91 42.48
C LEU A 835 37.18 -56.96 43.60
N LYS A 836 35.96 -57.23 44.10
CA LYS A 836 35.70 -58.27 45.12
C LYS A 836 35.29 -59.63 44.52
N SER A 837 35.67 -59.90 43.27
CA SER A 837 35.30 -61.10 42.52
C SER A 837 36.48 -61.67 41.70
N CYS A 838 37.53 -62.14 42.38
CA CYS A 838 38.43 -63.18 41.88
C CYS A 838 38.97 -64.01 43.06
N SER A 839 38.89 -65.33 42.91
CA SER A 839 39.34 -66.41 43.81
C SER A 839 40.67 -66.10 44.54
N SER A 840 40.89 -66.45 45.81
CA SER A 840 40.66 -67.77 46.42
C SER A 840 41.29 -68.91 45.62
N ASP A 841 42.62 -68.95 45.54
CA ASP A 841 43.38 -70.15 45.89
C ASP A 841 44.82 -69.77 46.27
N GLY A 842 45.35 -70.42 47.31
CA GLY A 842 46.60 -70.00 47.94
C GLY A 842 47.84 -70.59 47.28
N VAL A 843 48.71 -69.72 46.75
CA VAL A 843 50.13 -70.03 46.52
C VAL A 843 50.97 -68.89 47.12
N SER A 844 51.85 -69.25 48.05
CA SER A 844 52.82 -68.32 48.65
C SER A 844 54.05 -68.19 47.76
N CYS A 845 54.54 -66.97 47.57
CA CYS A 845 55.89 -66.68 47.09
C CYS A 845 56.52 -65.63 48.01
N THR A 846 57.24 -66.10 49.02
CA THR A 846 58.11 -65.28 49.87
C THR A 846 59.31 -64.80 49.06
N ALA A 847 59.46 -63.48 48.90
CA ALA A 847 60.68 -62.90 48.35
C ALA A 847 61.75 -62.81 49.45
N GLU A 848 62.83 -63.59 49.32
CA GLU A 848 64.00 -63.43 50.18
C GLU A 848 64.86 -62.25 49.70
N THR A 849 65.19 -61.36 50.64
CA THR A 849 66.09 -60.23 50.40
C THR A 849 67.53 -60.71 50.38
N SER A 850 68.21 -60.61 49.22
CA SER A 850 69.67 -60.69 49.14
C SER A 850 70.19 -59.46 48.42
N GLY A 851 70.82 -58.56 49.16
CA GLY A 851 71.38 -57.32 48.61
C GLY A 851 72.66 -57.58 47.83
N VAL A 852 72.78 -56.92 46.68
CA VAL A 852 74.08 -56.67 46.03
C VAL A 852 74.37 -55.17 46.17
N THR A 853 75.60 -54.86 46.58
CA THR A 853 76.11 -53.51 46.78
C THR A 853 76.18 -52.71 45.47
N ALA A 854 76.02 -51.40 45.58
CA ALA A 854 76.15 -50.47 44.46
C ALA A 854 77.50 -50.60 43.73
N THR A 855 77.43 -50.61 42.40
CA THR A 855 78.50 -50.17 41.50
C THR A 855 78.00 -48.94 40.73
N GLU A 856 78.94 -48.14 40.27
CA GLU A 856 78.73 -46.82 39.68
C GLU A 856 78.00 -46.89 38.32
N ASP A 857 77.32 -45.79 37.97
CA ASP A 857 76.89 -45.35 36.64
C ASP A 857 76.24 -46.38 35.68
N GLU A 858 74.91 -46.47 35.74
CA GLU A 858 74.09 -46.66 34.52
C GLU A 858 73.13 -45.48 34.36
N GLU A 859 73.41 -44.61 33.39
CA GLU A 859 72.43 -43.66 32.84
C GLU A 859 71.28 -44.49 32.24
N VAL A 860 70.12 -44.49 32.90
CA VAL A 860 68.93 -45.18 32.40
C VAL A 860 68.49 -44.47 31.12
N ALA A 861 68.73 -45.11 29.97
CA ALA A 861 68.58 -44.47 28.65
C ALA A 861 67.23 -43.76 28.48
N ASP A 862 67.28 -42.43 28.32
CA ASP A 862 66.15 -41.52 28.08
C ASP A 862 65.55 -41.66 26.67
N THR A 863 65.52 -42.88 26.12
CA THR A 863 65.12 -43.13 24.72
C THR A 863 64.08 -44.24 24.60
N GLU A 864 63.02 -43.99 23.82
CA GLU A 864 61.94 -44.94 23.56
C GLU A 864 61.71 -45.17 22.06
N ARG A 865 61.25 -46.37 21.71
CA ARG A 865 61.00 -46.78 20.31
C ARG A 865 59.59 -46.37 19.88
N ALA A 866 59.50 -45.44 18.94
CA ALA A 866 58.26 -44.74 18.59
C ALA A 866 57.52 -45.34 17.35
N CYS A 867 57.97 -46.48 16.82
CA CYS A 867 57.44 -47.13 15.61
C CYS A 867 57.28 -48.66 15.77
N ASP A 868 57.02 -49.15 17.00
CA ASP A 868 56.84 -50.61 17.21
C ASP A 868 55.53 -51.17 16.64
N THR A 869 54.51 -50.31 16.48
CA THR A 869 53.30 -50.60 15.69
C THR A 869 53.13 -49.57 14.59
N LEU A 870 52.46 -49.96 13.49
CA LEU A 870 52.19 -49.05 12.37
C LEU A 870 51.38 -47.81 12.81
N LEU A 871 50.43 -47.98 13.74
CA LEU A 871 49.65 -46.86 14.28
C LEU A 871 50.53 -45.86 15.03
N MET A 872 51.42 -46.33 15.92
CA MET A 872 52.39 -45.47 16.60
C MET A 872 53.30 -44.78 15.58
N CYS A 873 53.76 -45.50 14.56
CA CYS A 873 54.59 -44.90 13.50
C CYS A 873 53.86 -43.77 12.74
N ILE A 874 52.56 -43.95 12.41
CA ILE A 874 51.73 -42.91 11.81
C ILE A 874 51.59 -41.69 12.73
N VAL A 875 51.28 -41.92 14.01
CA VAL A 875 51.14 -40.83 15.00
C VAL A 875 52.46 -40.07 15.20
N THR A 876 53.60 -40.79 15.24
CA THR A 876 54.94 -40.19 15.38
C THR A 876 55.31 -39.34 14.16
N VAL A 877 55.14 -39.86 12.94
CA VAL A 877 55.42 -39.11 11.70
C VAL A 877 54.45 -37.93 11.53
N LEU A 878 53.17 -38.09 11.89
CA LEU A 878 52.18 -37.02 11.82
C LEU A 878 52.50 -35.88 12.80
N ASN A 879 52.69 -36.20 14.08
CA ASN A 879 52.86 -35.19 15.13
C ASN A 879 54.23 -34.52 15.09
N HIS A 880 55.32 -35.28 14.95
CA HIS A 880 56.67 -34.73 14.98
C HIS A 880 57.19 -34.39 13.58
N GLY A 881 56.82 -35.18 12.57
CA GLY A 881 57.25 -34.93 11.18
C GLY A 881 56.59 -33.73 10.52
N LEU A 882 55.32 -33.41 10.80
CA LEU A 882 54.68 -32.18 10.26
C LEU A 882 54.99 -30.93 11.07
N ARG A 883 55.17 -31.05 12.39
CA ARG A 883 55.34 -29.91 13.30
C ARG A 883 56.78 -29.39 13.34
N ASN A 884 57.77 -30.28 13.21
CA ASN A 884 59.17 -29.87 13.18
C ASN A 884 59.52 -29.44 11.76
N GLY A 885 59.95 -28.19 11.59
CA GLY A 885 60.01 -27.52 10.29
C GLY A 885 60.98 -28.12 9.25
N GLY A 886 61.92 -28.99 9.65
CA GLY A 886 62.79 -29.75 8.74
C GLY A 886 62.23 -31.13 8.33
N GLY A 887 61.05 -31.51 8.82
CA GLY A 887 60.41 -32.79 8.54
C GLY A 887 60.75 -33.88 9.56
N VAL A 888 60.36 -35.13 9.24
CA VAL A 888 60.57 -36.28 10.13
C VAL A 888 62.06 -36.62 10.36
N GLY A 889 62.94 -36.21 9.45
CA GLY A 889 64.38 -36.50 9.53
C GLY A 889 65.09 -35.92 10.76
N ASP A 890 64.58 -34.80 11.30
CA ASP A 890 65.14 -34.15 12.50
C ASP A 890 64.82 -34.92 13.80
N VAL A 891 63.79 -35.78 13.77
CA VAL A 891 63.27 -36.54 14.93
C VAL A 891 63.95 -37.91 15.04
N LEU A 892 64.42 -38.43 13.92
CA LEU A 892 65.00 -39.76 13.79
C LEU A 892 66.49 -39.73 14.11
N ARG A 893 67.04 -40.88 14.53
CA ARG A 893 68.48 -41.01 14.79
C ARG A 893 69.29 -40.57 13.57
N LYS A 894 70.32 -39.74 13.79
CA LYS A 894 71.27 -39.33 12.76
C LYS A 894 72.13 -40.54 12.34
N PRO A 895 72.04 -41.04 11.09
CA PRO A 895 72.76 -42.23 10.65
C PRO A 895 74.25 -41.93 10.41
N SER A 896 75.10 -42.92 10.61
CA SER A 896 76.52 -42.84 10.26
C SER A 896 76.75 -43.01 8.75
N LYS A 897 77.77 -42.33 8.21
CA LYS A 897 78.14 -42.38 6.77
C LYS A 897 78.51 -43.78 6.27
N ASN A 898 78.82 -44.71 7.17
CA ASN A 898 79.23 -46.06 6.86
C ASN A 898 78.07 -47.08 6.87
N GLU A 899 76.85 -46.65 7.23
CA GLU A 899 75.66 -47.53 7.28
C GLU A 899 75.11 -47.79 5.87
N PRO A 900 74.75 -49.03 5.51
CA PRO A 900 74.32 -49.38 4.14
C PRO A 900 73.01 -48.70 3.72
N LEU A 901 72.17 -48.32 4.69
CA LEU A 901 70.90 -47.62 4.48
C LEU A 901 71.04 -46.09 4.46
N PHE A 902 72.23 -45.53 4.70
CA PHE A 902 72.46 -44.08 4.74
C PHE A 902 71.92 -43.33 3.50
N PRO A 903 72.18 -43.77 2.24
CA PRO A 903 71.64 -43.08 1.06
C PRO A 903 70.11 -43.17 0.96
N ALA A 904 69.52 -44.30 1.35
CA ALA A 904 68.07 -44.50 1.34
C ALA A 904 67.37 -43.63 2.40
N ARG A 905 67.98 -43.52 3.59
CA ARG A 905 67.53 -42.65 4.69
C ARG A 905 67.51 -41.17 4.28
N VAL A 906 68.59 -40.68 3.65
CA VAL A 906 68.67 -39.29 3.12
C VAL A 906 67.62 -39.03 2.03
N VAL A 907 67.40 -39.98 1.11
CA VAL A 907 66.36 -39.84 0.08
C VAL A 907 64.95 -39.82 0.69
N TYR A 908 64.68 -40.65 1.71
CA TYR A 908 63.41 -40.64 2.43
C TYR A 908 63.14 -39.28 3.10
N ASP A 909 64.14 -38.71 3.79
CA ASP A 909 63.99 -37.41 4.47
C ASP A 909 63.77 -36.26 3.48
N LEU A 910 64.53 -36.23 2.37
CA LEU A 910 64.35 -35.22 1.33
C LEU A 910 62.98 -35.34 0.63
N LEU A 911 62.53 -36.55 0.32
CA LEU A 911 61.21 -36.78 -0.29
C LEU A 911 60.09 -36.37 0.67
N PHE A 912 60.19 -36.71 1.95
CA PHE A 912 59.23 -36.27 2.96
C PHE A 912 59.18 -34.73 3.06
N TYR A 913 60.34 -34.09 3.15
CA TYR A 913 60.45 -32.63 3.24
C TYR A 913 59.86 -31.92 2.01
N PHE A 914 60.28 -32.30 0.79
CA PHE A 914 59.79 -31.65 -0.42
C PHE A 914 58.31 -31.92 -0.70
N ILE A 915 57.84 -33.16 -0.53
CA ILE A 915 56.46 -33.51 -0.87
C ILE A 915 55.48 -33.05 0.22
N VAL A 916 55.77 -33.34 1.49
CA VAL A 916 54.79 -33.13 2.57
C VAL A 916 54.88 -31.71 3.14
N ILE A 917 56.09 -31.19 3.40
CA ILE A 917 56.26 -29.84 3.97
C ILE A 917 56.21 -28.78 2.87
N ILE A 918 57.05 -28.86 1.83
CA ILE A 918 57.14 -27.80 0.83
C ILE A 918 55.95 -27.76 -0.13
N ILE A 919 55.45 -28.90 -0.61
CA ILE A 919 54.31 -28.91 -1.55
C ILE A 919 52.97 -28.86 -0.79
N VAL A 920 52.67 -29.88 0.03
CA VAL A 920 51.29 -30.04 0.56
C VAL A 920 50.91 -28.96 1.58
N LEU A 921 51.79 -28.59 2.52
CA LEU A 921 51.48 -27.55 3.51
C LEU A 921 51.32 -26.17 2.84
N ASN A 922 52.17 -25.83 1.87
CA ASN A 922 52.03 -24.58 1.11
C ASN A 922 50.85 -24.59 0.14
N LEU A 923 50.36 -25.75 -0.30
CA LEU A 923 49.10 -25.84 -1.08
C LEU A 923 47.92 -25.39 -0.22
N ILE A 924 47.86 -25.78 1.06
CA ILE A 924 46.83 -25.31 2.00
C ILE A 924 46.88 -23.78 2.15
N PHE A 925 48.07 -23.21 2.35
CA PHE A 925 48.23 -21.74 2.41
C PHE A 925 47.89 -21.05 1.08
N GLY A 926 48.25 -21.65 -0.06
CA GLY A 926 47.93 -21.15 -1.39
C GLY A 926 46.42 -21.03 -1.63
N VAL A 927 45.65 -22.07 -1.29
CA VAL A 927 44.18 -22.06 -1.36
C VAL A 927 43.58 -20.95 -0.49
N ILE A 928 44.13 -20.71 0.70
CA ILE A 928 43.66 -19.62 1.58
C ILE A 928 43.97 -18.24 0.95
N ILE A 929 45.16 -18.02 0.39
CA ILE A 929 45.51 -16.75 -0.26
C ILE A 929 44.61 -16.47 -1.48
N ASP A 930 44.32 -17.50 -2.27
CA ASP A 930 43.42 -17.44 -3.43
C ASP A 930 42.00 -17.02 -2.99
N THR A 931 41.45 -17.65 -1.93
CA THR A 931 40.14 -17.26 -1.39
C THR A 931 40.08 -15.82 -0.86
N PHE A 932 41.20 -15.27 -0.38
CA PHE A 932 41.28 -13.87 0.03
C PHE A 932 41.26 -12.93 -1.18
N ALA A 933 41.92 -13.29 -2.28
CA ALA A 933 41.86 -12.54 -3.53
C ALA A 933 40.43 -12.52 -4.11
N ASP A 934 39.77 -13.68 -4.13
CA ASP A 934 38.37 -13.83 -4.55
C ASP A 934 37.42 -12.97 -3.71
N LEU A 935 37.47 -13.08 -2.38
CA LEU A 935 36.61 -12.31 -1.47
C LEU A 935 36.83 -10.80 -1.62
N ARG A 936 38.08 -10.37 -1.83
CA ARG A 936 38.40 -8.96 -2.08
C ARG A 936 37.85 -8.50 -3.43
N SER A 937 38.02 -9.30 -4.48
CA SER A 937 37.51 -8.98 -5.83
C SER A 937 35.98 -8.90 -5.83
N GLU A 938 35.29 -9.85 -5.18
CA GLU A 938 33.83 -9.84 -5.05
C GLU A 938 33.33 -8.61 -4.27
N LYS A 939 33.96 -8.26 -3.13
CA LYS A 939 33.58 -7.07 -2.36
C LYS A 939 33.81 -5.79 -3.17
N GLN A 940 34.95 -5.67 -3.86
CA GLN A 940 35.24 -4.53 -4.73
C GLN A 940 34.22 -4.41 -5.87
N LYS A 941 33.89 -5.51 -6.55
CA LYS A 941 32.87 -5.53 -7.61
C LYS A 941 31.47 -5.17 -7.09
N LYS A 942 31.07 -5.69 -5.92
CA LYS A 942 29.79 -5.34 -5.27
C LYS A 942 29.75 -3.84 -4.91
N GLU A 943 30.81 -3.28 -4.35
CA GLU A 943 30.91 -1.84 -4.05
C GLU A 943 30.94 -0.96 -5.31
N GLU A 944 31.57 -1.41 -6.40
CA GLU A 944 31.59 -0.72 -7.68
C GLU A 944 30.17 -0.66 -8.26
N VAL A 945 29.51 -1.81 -8.43
CA VAL A 945 28.12 -1.92 -8.92
C VAL A 945 27.16 -1.06 -8.07
N LEU A 946 27.28 -1.04 -6.75
CA LEU A 946 26.45 -0.19 -5.87
C LEU A 946 26.65 1.32 -6.05
N LYS A 947 27.79 1.76 -6.62
CA LYS A 947 28.12 3.18 -6.87
C LYS A 947 27.92 3.60 -8.32
N THR A 948 28.04 2.66 -9.27
CA THR A 948 28.00 2.92 -10.71
C THR A 948 26.69 2.51 -11.38
N THR A 949 25.88 1.62 -10.79
CA THR A 949 24.60 1.18 -11.37
C THR A 949 23.40 1.61 -10.54
N CYS A 950 22.31 2.00 -11.18
CA CYS A 950 21.05 2.27 -10.50
C CYS A 950 20.42 0.96 -9.98
N PHE A 951 19.87 0.98 -8.76
CA PHE A 951 19.33 -0.20 -8.10
C PHE A 951 18.10 -0.80 -8.82
N ILE A 952 17.25 0.06 -9.39
CA ILE A 952 15.98 -0.35 -10.02
C ILE A 952 16.20 -0.69 -11.49
N CYS A 953 16.56 0.30 -12.31
CA CYS A 953 16.67 0.12 -13.77
C CYS A 953 17.94 -0.58 -14.25
N GLY A 954 18.96 -0.74 -13.39
CA GLY A 954 20.24 -1.37 -13.77
C GLY A 954 21.14 -0.53 -14.68
N LEU A 955 20.77 0.71 -15.00
CA LEU A 955 21.56 1.60 -15.85
C LEU A 955 22.85 2.05 -15.16
N GLU A 956 23.92 2.12 -15.95
CA GLU A 956 25.23 2.63 -15.55
C GLU A 956 25.27 4.17 -15.51
N ARG A 957 26.10 4.73 -14.63
CA ARG A 957 26.30 6.17 -14.42
C ARG A 957 26.72 6.92 -15.69
N ASP A 958 27.48 6.27 -16.57
CA ASP A 958 28.00 6.85 -17.81
C ASP A 958 26.88 7.36 -18.76
N LYS A 959 25.67 6.80 -18.67
CA LYS A 959 24.51 7.22 -19.48
C LYS A 959 23.97 8.59 -19.11
N PHE A 960 24.26 9.08 -17.90
CA PHE A 960 23.72 10.32 -17.35
C PHE A 960 24.71 11.51 -17.43
N ASP A 961 26.01 11.27 -17.65
CA ASP A 961 27.06 12.29 -17.59
C ASP A 961 26.88 13.46 -18.60
N ASN A 962 26.11 13.26 -19.68
CA ASN A 962 25.82 14.28 -20.70
C ASN A 962 24.32 14.69 -20.78
N LYS A 963 23.53 14.39 -19.74
CA LYS A 963 22.09 14.70 -19.69
C LYS A 963 21.80 15.78 -18.63
N THR A 964 20.59 16.32 -18.64
CA THR A 964 20.14 17.38 -17.71
C THR A 964 19.96 16.87 -16.28
N VAL A 965 19.67 15.58 -16.11
CA VAL A 965 19.51 14.90 -14.83
C VAL A 965 20.81 14.19 -14.48
N SER A 966 21.37 14.45 -13.29
CA SER A 966 22.56 13.74 -12.82
C SER A 966 22.20 12.36 -12.28
N PHE A 967 23.16 11.42 -12.29
CA PHE A 967 22.95 10.10 -11.68
C PHE A 967 22.58 10.18 -10.19
N GLU A 968 23.08 11.18 -9.46
CA GLU A 968 22.77 11.39 -8.04
C GLU A 968 21.34 11.88 -7.80
N ASP A 969 20.76 12.60 -8.76
CA ASP A 969 19.37 13.05 -8.74
C ASP A 969 18.46 11.92 -9.20
N HIS A 970 18.82 11.20 -10.26
CA HIS A 970 18.12 10.02 -10.76
C HIS A 970 17.86 8.99 -9.63
N ILE A 971 18.88 8.61 -8.85
CA ILE A 971 18.71 7.61 -7.76
C ILE A 971 17.95 8.14 -6.53
N LYS A 972 17.84 9.46 -6.33
CA LYS A 972 17.18 10.06 -5.16
C LYS A 972 15.75 10.52 -5.44
N GLN A 973 15.50 11.02 -6.64
CA GLN A 973 14.25 11.62 -7.07
C GLN A 973 13.43 10.67 -7.95
N GLU A 974 14.00 10.18 -9.05
CA GLU A 974 13.28 9.34 -10.04
C GLU A 974 13.17 7.88 -9.56
N HIS A 975 14.31 7.20 -9.36
CA HIS A 975 14.41 5.76 -9.11
C HIS A 975 14.82 5.45 -7.66
N ASN A 976 14.19 6.14 -6.71
CA ASN A 976 14.42 5.91 -5.28
C ASN A 976 13.78 4.59 -4.83
N ILE A 977 14.62 3.62 -4.42
CA ILE A 977 14.22 2.30 -3.91
C ILE A 977 13.11 2.35 -2.84
N TRP A 978 13.14 3.35 -1.95
CA TRP A 978 12.18 3.46 -0.85
C TRP A 978 10.81 3.93 -1.32
N ASN A 979 10.74 4.73 -2.38
CA ASN A 979 9.46 5.18 -2.95
C ASN A 979 8.68 3.97 -3.51
N TYR A 980 9.34 3.03 -4.19
CA TYR A 980 8.68 1.79 -4.63
C TYR A 980 8.14 0.95 -3.45
N LEU A 981 8.89 0.86 -2.34
CA LEU A 981 8.37 0.21 -1.13
C LEU A 981 7.14 0.95 -0.58
N PHE A 982 7.19 2.27 -0.48
CA PHE A 982 6.09 3.08 0.03
C PHE A 982 4.83 2.96 -0.85
N PHE A 983 4.99 2.83 -2.17
CA PHE A 983 3.89 2.58 -3.09
C PHE A 983 3.26 1.19 -2.90
N ILE A 984 4.08 0.14 -2.77
CA ILE A 984 3.61 -1.22 -2.49
C ILE A 984 2.85 -1.29 -1.15
N VAL A 985 3.31 -0.56 -0.14
CA VAL A 985 2.63 -0.43 1.16
C VAL A 985 1.31 0.33 1.02
N LEU A 986 1.29 1.46 0.29
CA LEU A 986 0.06 2.21 0.00
C LEU A 986 -1.00 1.32 -0.67
N VAL A 987 -0.63 0.59 -1.72
CA VAL A 987 -1.55 -0.30 -2.44
C VAL A 987 -2.10 -1.42 -1.55
N ARG A 988 -1.32 -1.93 -0.58
CA ARG A 988 -1.78 -2.97 0.36
C ARG A 988 -2.75 -2.46 1.41
N GLU A 989 -2.53 -1.25 1.94
CA GLU A 989 -3.35 -0.65 3.01
C GLU A 989 -4.60 0.08 2.48
N LYS A 990 -4.57 0.55 1.22
CA LYS A 990 -5.66 1.33 0.59
C LYS A 990 -6.81 0.42 0.12
N ASN A 991 -8.04 0.93 0.22
CA ASN A 991 -9.25 0.23 -0.27
C ASN A 991 -9.20 0.04 -1.79
N LYS A 992 -9.66 -1.12 -2.25
CA LYS A 992 -9.67 -1.50 -3.67
C LYS A 992 -10.56 -0.63 -4.56
N THR A 993 -11.64 -0.07 -3.98
CA THR A 993 -12.55 0.88 -4.66
C THR A 993 -11.90 2.23 -4.94
N ASP A 994 -10.87 2.58 -4.16
CA ASP A 994 -10.27 3.91 -4.18
C ASP A 994 -8.96 3.90 -5.01
N TYR A 995 -8.59 2.75 -5.59
CA TYR A 995 -7.39 2.59 -6.41
C TYR A 995 -7.50 3.42 -7.69
N THR A 996 -6.47 4.24 -7.95
CA THR A 996 -6.32 4.91 -9.26
C THR A 996 -6.02 3.88 -10.36
N GLY A 997 -6.09 4.30 -11.64
CA GLY A 997 -5.79 3.41 -12.77
C GLY A 997 -4.44 2.68 -12.65
N PRO A 998 -3.33 3.39 -12.36
CA PRO A 998 -2.02 2.76 -12.20
C PRO A 998 -1.89 1.91 -10.94
N GLU A 999 -2.48 2.33 -9.81
CA GLU A 999 -2.51 1.54 -8.57
C GLU A 999 -3.24 0.19 -8.79
N SER A 1000 -4.36 0.21 -9.50
CA SER A 1000 -5.15 -0.98 -9.83
C SER A 1000 -4.37 -1.94 -10.75
N TYR A 1001 -3.69 -1.41 -11.75
CA TYR A 1001 -2.77 -2.17 -12.62
C TYR A 1001 -1.63 -2.81 -11.82
N VAL A 1002 -0.93 -2.05 -10.97
CA VAL A 1002 0.17 -2.60 -10.15
C VAL A 1002 -0.35 -3.61 -9.12
N ALA A 1003 -1.52 -3.38 -8.52
CA ALA A 1003 -2.18 -4.35 -7.62
C ALA A 1003 -2.46 -5.69 -8.34
N HIS A 1004 -2.91 -5.64 -9.60
CA HIS A 1004 -3.11 -6.82 -10.44
C HIS A 1004 -1.79 -7.54 -10.75
N MET A 1005 -0.73 -6.80 -11.12
CA MET A 1005 0.60 -7.35 -11.40
C MET A 1005 1.22 -8.01 -10.17
N ILE A 1006 1.13 -7.37 -9.00
CA ILE A 1006 1.54 -7.91 -7.70
C ILE A 1006 0.78 -9.22 -7.39
N LYS A 1007 -0.54 -9.26 -7.59
CA LYS A 1007 -1.35 -10.46 -7.36
C LYS A 1007 -0.95 -11.64 -8.26
N ASN A 1008 -0.49 -11.35 -9.48
CA ASN A 1008 -0.01 -12.34 -10.44
C ASN A 1008 1.48 -12.70 -10.28
N ASN A 1009 2.18 -12.08 -9.32
CA ASN A 1009 3.64 -12.13 -9.15
C ASN A 1009 4.44 -11.73 -10.42
N ASN A 1010 3.91 -10.81 -11.23
CA ASN A 1010 4.66 -10.25 -12.35
C ASN A 1010 5.37 -8.94 -11.92
N LEU A 1011 6.65 -8.82 -12.29
CA LEU A 1011 7.53 -7.69 -11.98
C LEU A 1011 7.89 -6.84 -13.21
N ASP A 1012 7.25 -7.10 -14.36
CA ASP A 1012 7.45 -6.34 -15.62
C ASP A 1012 7.05 -4.85 -15.52
N TRP A 1013 6.29 -4.47 -14.48
CA TRP A 1013 5.89 -3.08 -14.24
C TRP A 1013 7.03 -2.18 -13.73
N PHE A 1014 8.16 -2.76 -13.29
CA PHE A 1014 9.36 -1.99 -12.94
C PHE A 1014 10.14 -1.59 -14.20
N PRO A 1015 10.68 -0.36 -14.28
CA PRO A 1015 11.55 0.02 -15.40
C PRO A 1015 12.84 -0.81 -15.39
N ARG A 1016 13.12 -1.53 -16.49
CA ARG A 1016 14.35 -2.32 -16.71
C ARG A 1016 15.13 -1.76 -17.89
N MET A 1017 16.39 -1.36 -17.68
CA MET A 1017 17.29 -0.78 -18.70
C MET A 1017 16.75 0.50 -19.38
N GLN A 1018 15.80 1.20 -18.75
CA GLN A 1018 15.16 2.41 -19.26
C GLN A 1018 14.79 3.37 -18.12
N ALA A 1019 14.70 4.66 -18.42
CA ALA A 1019 14.27 5.73 -17.52
C ALA A 1019 13.74 6.92 -18.34
N MET A 1020 12.71 7.63 -17.86
CA MET A 1020 12.06 8.70 -18.64
C MET A 1020 13.05 9.82 -19.04
N SER A 1021 13.95 10.19 -18.14
CA SER A 1021 14.99 11.21 -18.35
C SER A 1021 15.98 10.89 -19.50
N LEU A 1022 16.04 9.64 -19.97
CA LEU A 1022 16.85 9.24 -21.12
C LEU A 1022 16.07 9.20 -22.45
N VAL A 1023 14.74 9.03 -22.40
CA VAL A 1023 13.88 8.86 -23.59
C VAL A 1023 13.67 10.18 -24.35
N VAL A 1024 13.86 11.34 -23.71
CA VAL A 1024 13.65 12.68 -24.31
C VAL A 1024 14.77 13.09 -25.29
N THR A 1025 15.06 12.26 -26.29
CA THR A 1025 15.88 12.62 -27.46
C THR A 1025 15.25 12.20 -28.80
N ASP A 1026 13.92 12.09 -28.86
CA ASP A 1026 13.15 11.92 -30.10
C ASP A 1026 13.11 13.15 -31.03
N GLY A 1027 13.86 14.22 -30.70
CA GLY A 1027 14.02 15.38 -31.60
C GLY A 1027 14.60 15.01 -32.98
N ASP A 1028 15.38 13.93 -33.07
CA ASP A 1028 15.84 13.38 -34.36
C ASP A 1028 14.73 12.58 -35.08
N GLY A 1029 13.79 11.98 -34.34
CA GLY A 1029 12.61 11.29 -34.88
C GLY A 1029 11.61 12.29 -35.45
N GLU A 1030 11.20 13.29 -34.66
CA GLU A 1030 10.26 14.33 -35.08
C GLU A 1030 10.79 15.17 -36.25
N GLN A 1031 12.10 15.49 -36.29
CA GLN A 1031 12.68 16.16 -37.46
C GLN A 1031 12.62 15.30 -38.72
N ASN A 1032 12.80 13.98 -38.61
CA ASN A 1032 12.67 13.07 -39.75
C ASN A 1032 11.21 12.92 -40.21
N GLU A 1033 10.24 12.85 -39.28
CA GLU A 1033 8.81 12.84 -39.61
C GLU A 1033 8.36 14.16 -40.25
N MET A 1034 8.72 15.30 -39.66
CA MET A 1034 8.44 16.63 -40.19
C MET A 1034 9.05 16.80 -41.59
N ARG A 1035 10.24 16.25 -41.83
CA ARG A 1035 10.87 16.21 -43.16
C ARG A 1035 10.12 15.30 -44.15
N MET A 1036 9.66 14.11 -43.74
CA MET A 1036 8.81 13.25 -44.57
C MET A 1036 7.45 13.90 -44.89
N LEU A 1037 6.86 14.63 -43.94
CA LEU A 1037 5.62 15.38 -44.14
C LEU A 1037 5.83 16.55 -45.10
N GLN A 1038 6.94 17.28 -44.99
CA GLN A 1038 7.37 18.31 -45.93
C GLN A 1038 7.51 17.73 -47.35
N ASP A 1039 8.14 16.56 -47.50
CA ASP A 1039 8.30 15.87 -48.78
C ASP A 1039 6.94 15.40 -49.35
N LYS A 1040 6.07 14.79 -48.53
CA LYS A 1040 4.69 14.43 -48.93
C LYS A 1040 3.89 15.66 -49.38
N LEU A 1041 3.96 16.76 -48.64
CA LEU A 1041 3.28 18.02 -48.99
C LEU A 1041 3.83 18.58 -50.31
N SER A 1042 5.15 18.58 -50.51
CA SER A 1042 5.77 19.03 -51.76
C SER A 1042 5.36 18.18 -52.96
N SER A 1043 5.26 16.86 -52.79
CA SER A 1043 4.81 15.94 -53.85
C SER A 1043 3.34 16.22 -54.22
N THR A 1044 2.48 16.44 -53.22
CA THR A 1044 1.06 16.78 -53.41
C THR A 1044 0.92 18.14 -54.11
N MET A 1045 1.70 19.14 -53.70
CA MET A 1045 1.77 20.47 -54.33
C MET A 1045 2.18 20.39 -55.81
N ARG A 1046 3.15 19.53 -56.15
CA ARG A 1046 3.55 19.26 -57.55
C ARG A 1046 2.44 18.58 -58.36
N VAL A 1047 1.70 17.64 -57.78
CA VAL A 1047 0.54 17.03 -58.45
C VAL A 1047 -0.57 18.06 -58.69
N VAL A 1048 -0.92 18.88 -57.69
CA VAL A 1048 -1.95 19.93 -57.81
C VAL A 1048 -1.56 20.98 -58.86
N THR A 1049 -0.30 21.44 -58.89
CA THR A 1049 0.16 22.39 -59.92
C THR A 1049 0.19 21.77 -61.32
N THR A 1050 0.60 20.50 -61.45
CA THR A 1050 0.56 19.77 -62.74
C THR A 1050 -0.87 19.62 -63.25
N LEU A 1051 -1.80 19.21 -62.38
CA LEU A 1051 -3.21 19.07 -62.72
C LEU A 1051 -3.83 20.42 -63.10
N THR A 1052 -3.51 21.49 -62.37
CA THR A 1052 -3.97 22.86 -62.68
C THR A 1052 -3.44 23.32 -64.04
N SER A 1053 -2.18 23.00 -64.37
CA SER A 1053 -1.60 23.31 -65.67
C SER A 1053 -2.32 22.55 -66.81
N GLN A 1054 -2.58 21.25 -66.65
CA GLN A 1054 -3.34 20.46 -67.62
C GLN A 1054 -4.77 20.96 -67.80
N LEU A 1055 -5.42 21.42 -66.72
CA LEU A 1055 -6.79 21.92 -66.75
C LEU A 1055 -6.88 23.29 -67.45
N ASN A 1056 -5.86 24.14 -67.29
CA ASN A 1056 -5.71 25.38 -68.05
C ASN A 1056 -5.40 25.11 -69.54
N GLU A 1057 -4.52 24.16 -69.86
CA GLU A 1057 -4.22 23.78 -71.24
C GLU A 1057 -5.45 23.19 -71.94
N LEU A 1058 -6.20 22.31 -71.25
CA LEU A 1058 -7.47 21.76 -71.76
C LEU A 1058 -8.50 22.87 -72.00
N LYS A 1059 -8.62 23.84 -71.08
CA LYS A 1059 -9.48 25.02 -71.24
C LYS A 1059 -9.07 25.83 -72.46
N GLU A 1060 -7.78 26.07 -72.66
CA GLU A 1060 -7.27 26.79 -73.82
C GLU A 1060 -7.56 26.03 -75.12
N GLN A 1061 -7.25 24.73 -75.19
CA GLN A 1061 -7.61 23.86 -76.32
C GLN A 1061 -9.12 23.87 -76.61
N MET A 1062 -9.98 23.83 -75.59
CA MET A 1062 -11.44 23.93 -75.76
C MET A 1062 -11.88 25.29 -76.32
N THR A 1063 -11.25 26.40 -75.90
CA THR A 1063 -11.51 27.72 -76.50
C THR A 1063 -10.98 27.82 -77.93
N GLU A 1064 -9.83 27.23 -78.22
CA GLU A 1064 -9.22 27.17 -79.54
C GLU A 1064 -10.07 26.34 -80.51
N GLN A 1065 -10.59 25.19 -80.06
CA GLN A 1065 -11.53 24.36 -80.80
C GLN A 1065 -12.87 25.08 -81.02
N ARG A 1066 -13.34 25.87 -80.05
CA ARG A 1066 -14.53 26.73 -80.21
C ARG A 1066 -14.31 27.83 -81.26
N LYS A 1067 -13.15 28.51 -81.25
CA LYS A 1067 -12.76 29.47 -82.30
C LYS A 1067 -12.68 28.80 -83.68
N ARG A 1068 -12.09 27.60 -83.78
CA ARG A 1068 -12.04 26.81 -85.03
C ARG A 1068 -13.45 26.45 -85.52
N ARG A 1069 -14.35 26.00 -84.64
CA ARG A 1069 -15.76 25.74 -84.98
C ARG A 1069 -16.49 27.00 -85.44
N GLN A 1070 -16.25 28.15 -84.81
CA GLN A 1070 -16.81 29.44 -85.27
C GLN A 1070 -16.26 29.86 -86.65
N ARG A 1071 -14.98 29.60 -86.94
CA ARG A 1071 -14.41 29.82 -88.28
C ARG A 1071 -15.03 28.89 -89.32
N MET A 1072 -15.20 27.60 -89.03
CA MET A 1072 -15.89 26.69 -89.96
C MET A 1072 -17.36 27.08 -90.16
N GLY A 1073 -18.08 27.46 -89.10
CA GLY A 1073 -19.44 27.98 -89.21
C GLY A 1073 -19.55 29.25 -90.08
N PHE A 1074 -18.52 30.10 -90.10
CA PHE A 1074 -18.45 31.23 -91.02
C PHE A 1074 -18.24 30.80 -92.49
N VAL A 1075 -17.45 29.74 -92.72
CA VAL A 1075 -17.25 29.16 -94.06
C VAL A 1075 -18.52 28.44 -94.54
N ASP A 1076 -19.20 27.69 -93.67
CA ASP A 1076 -20.45 26.98 -94.00
C ASP A 1076 -21.61 27.95 -94.27
N VAL A 1077 -21.69 29.09 -93.55
CA VAL A 1077 -22.67 30.16 -93.85
C VAL A 1077 -22.40 30.84 -95.19
N GLN A 1078 -21.15 30.81 -95.68
CA GLN A 1078 -20.77 31.39 -96.98
C GLN A 1078 -20.79 30.37 -98.13
N ALA A 1079 -20.79 29.06 -97.83
CA ALA A 1079 -20.89 27.96 -98.79
C ALA A 1079 -22.30 27.35 -98.92
N GLY A 1080 -23.18 27.54 -97.93
CA GLY A 1080 -24.53 26.96 -97.86
C GLY A 1080 -25.57 27.54 -98.86
N ALA A 1081 -25.14 28.25 -99.89
CA ALA A 1081 -25.99 28.91 -100.89
C ALA A 1081 -25.95 28.21 -102.28
N SER A 1082 -25.76 26.89 -102.34
CA SER A 1082 -25.90 26.09 -103.58
C SER A 1082 -26.06 24.58 -103.31
N ALA A 1083 -27.08 23.97 -103.96
CA ALA A 1083 -27.33 22.52 -104.15
C ALA A 1083 -27.28 21.59 -102.89
N ALA A 1084 -28.37 20.99 -102.39
CA ALA A 1084 -29.36 20.10 -103.01
C ALA A 1084 -28.89 18.63 -103.31
N ALA A 1085 -29.71 17.68 -102.82
CA ALA A 1085 -29.86 16.25 -103.19
C ALA A 1085 -29.19 15.12 -102.36
N ALA A 1086 -30.03 14.10 -102.02
CA ALA A 1086 -29.77 12.66 -101.75
C ALA A 1086 -28.80 12.23 -100.61
N VAL A 1087 -29.17 11.58 -99.48
CA VAL A 1087 -30.10 10.46 -99.16
C VAL A 1087 -29.76 9.14 -99.90
N PRO A 1088 -29.66 7.93 -99.26
CA PRO A 1088 -29.13 7.47 -97.95
C PRO A 1088 -28.33 6.11 -98.12
N PRO A 1089 -28.51 4.99 -97.36
CA PRO A 1089 -28.27 4.65 -95.93
C PRO A 1089 -27.26 3.45 -95.69
N SER A 1090 -27.15 2.99 -94.43
CA SER A 1090 -26.67 1.64 -93.97
C SER A 1090 -25.16 1.32 -94.04
N ALA A 1091 -24.57 0.46 -93.18
CA ALA A 1091 -25.09 -0.25 -91.98
C ALA A 1091 -23.95 -0.64 -90.98
N ALA A 1092 -24.35 -0.85 -89.72
CA ALA A 1092 -23.86 -1.81 -88.72
C ALA A 1092 -22.35 -2.08 -88.48
N GLY A 1093 -21.95 -1.97 -87.20
CA GLY A 1093 -21.18 -3.02 -86.51
C GLY A 1093 -19.84 -2.64 -85.87
N GLY A 1094 -19.58 -3.17 -84.67
CA GLY A 1094 -18.25 -3.21 -84.05
C GLY A 1094 -18.15 -2.46 -82.71
N ASN A 1095 -18.11 -3.20 -81.60
CA ASN A 1095 -18.08 -2.67 -80.23
C ASN A 1095 -16.77 -3.07 -79.52
N HIS A 1096 -16.16 -2.16 -78.74
CA HIS A 1096 -15.02 -2.39 -77.82
C HIS A 1096 -13.70 -2.94 -78.46
N GLN A 1097 -12.49 -2.82 -77.90
CA GLN A 1097 -11.90 -2.25 -76.66
C GLN A 1097 -10.42 -1.83 -77.01
N MET A 1098 -9.47 -1.37 -76.17
CA MET A 1098 -9.33 -1.18 -74.71
C MET A 1098 -8.36 0.02 -74.42
N TYR A 1099 -7.92 0.19 -73.17
CA TYR A 1099 -6.75 1.00 -72.77
C TYR A 1099 -5.43 0.25 -73.11
N LYS A 1100 -4.33 0.90 -73.50
CA LYS A 1100 -3.38 1.70 -72.68
C LYS A 1100 -2.78 0.96 -71.47
N THR A 1101 -1.55 0.49 -71.64
CA THR A 1101 -0.44 0.86 -70.74
C THR A 1101 -0.01 2.29 -71.04
#